data_AF-A0A954I084-F1
#
_entry.id   AF-A0A954I084-F1
#
_cell.length_a   1.000
_cell.length_b   1.000
_cell.length_c   1.000
_cell.angle_alpha   90.00
_cell.angle_beta   90.00
_cell.angle_gamma   90.00
#
_symmetry.space_group_name_H-M   'P 1'
#
loop_
_entity.id
_entity.type
_entity.pdbx_description
1 polymer ?
#
loop_
_entity_poly.entity_id
_entity_poly.type
_entity_poly.pdbx_seq_one_letter_code
_entity_poly.pdbx_strand_id
1 'polypeptide(L)'
;MLPTFWFQLVAARGQKLYRAWRRAVRSLPRSRVSSRLAPRLSFERLEDRTLLSTFTVSNNNDSGAGSLRQAILAAESNPGADDIFFAELPGEIDLTSGQMPLITQDLTIHGFSAANSVIDAQQASRIFRVAGTGVDLTLSDITLKNGRSSSDFFGGGAILFSSDGTLRLVNSFLLVNSTTGQQAVGGAIHAESSSSTVEIVGGALRGNYTTGPTYGVLGAGGGAVWADGNLTVTGSSLTLNHTTGENAHGGALGGGGTITVIESGFFANEVTHSSSVGGAIAHVTTPGSVTILRSTIGSDANGNTARSGGAIAVLNATLNVSASSIVGNSADIEGGGLFAVYSNVTVTNSTLSGNSGPYGGAISSSGSNLTVTNSTLTLNQATSVGGGIVATGDSGDTVIIQNSIIAGNLTSGTVPDLGFSGVARTVRFSLIGRNDATGLAPTSGTTPDANGNFVGGSTAGTAINPMLGPLQDNGGPTLTHELLATSLGVNRGSNAFAVDPANGNTPLLGDQRSPAIPRAFNTVDMGAFERFNVSGPIVVSTAVDELDGDTSNGDLSLREAVDLANISPGSNTIQFASSLNGTPIALSAGELTLGEGVSIVGNGADQTIIDAQQTSRIFSIFAAANPQSNVFSFDGVTLSNGLTNATDARGAAIDHQFGVLTISNSTLSGNFTLGEFSHGGAIHTRGNITIRNSRLINNNALDDSSKGGAISQPYFNDGSIFIENSLLSANTAGNGGGAVYSKFGNVFLGGSTVVNNQARGQGGLGAPEGWGGGLLTSSGDISIDNSTISYNDAQFYGGGIATQTGDSTITSSTITDNSSGFGAGIFKSQNQASITIHNSIIAGNVGSVPDISRPGSNVTFEVRNSLIGRSDTTG
;
A
#
# COMPACT_ATOMS: atom_id res chain seq x y z
N MET A 1 -23.16 53.44 -33.38
CA MET A 1 -23.08 53.43 -34.86
C MET A 1 -22.09 52.33 -35.25
N LEU A 2 -22.57 51.27 -35.91
CA LEU A 2 -21.78 50.22 -36.57
C LEU A 2 -21.09 50.81 -37.85
N PRO A 3 -20.18 50.13 -38.59
CA PRO A 3 -19.99 48.66 -38.71
C PRO A 3 -18.58 48.07 -39.04
N THR A 4 -18.50 46.72 -38.95
CA THR A 4 -17.78 45.71 -39.80
C THR A 4 -16.25 45.58 -39.83
N PHE A 5 -15.73 44.39 -39.45
CA PHE A 5 -15.09 43.32 -40.29
C PHE A 5 -14.45 42.23 -39.39
N TRP A 6 -15.08 41.06 -39.22
CA TRP A 6 -14.72 39.73 -39.78
C TRP A 6 -13.35 39.14 -39.36
N PHE A 7 -13.40 38.06 -38.56
CA PHE A 7 -12.37 37.02 -38.45
C PHE A 7 -13.01 35.64 -38.74
N GLN A 8 -12.36 34.85 -39.59
CA GLN A 8 -12.66 33.44 -39.89
C GLN A 8 -11.60 32.53 -39.23
N LEU A 9 -11.98 31.25 -39.05
CA LEU A 9 -11.15 30.05 -38.80
C LEU A 9 -10.50 29.95 -37.39
N VAL A 10 -10.62 28.89 -36.57
CA VAL A 10 -11.04 27.48 -36.69
C VAL A 10 -11.62 27.04 -35.33
N ALA A 11 -12.88 26.60 -35.29
CA ALA A 11 -13.39 25.73 -34.22
C ALA A 11 -14.47 24.83 -34.82
N ALA A 12 -14.03 23.71 -35.38
CA ALA A 12 -14.90 22.68 -35.94
C ALA A 12 -14.73 21.39 -35.13
N ARG A 13 -15.87 20.76 -34.85
CA ARG A 13 -16.09 19.34 -34.47
C ARG A 13 -16.13 19.02 -32.98
N GLY A 14 -17.27 19.33 -32.38
CA GLY A 14 -17.69 18.73 -31.12
C GLY A 14 -19.19 18.84 -30.87
N GLN A 15 -20.04 18.61 -31.88
CA GLN A 15 -21.51 18.44 -31.72
C GLN A 15 -22.20 18.00 -33.03
N LYS A 16 -21.89 16.79 -33.51
CA LYS A 16 -22.67 16.07 -34.53
C LYS A 16 -22.54 14.58 -34.24
N LEU A 17 -23.45 14.02 -33.42
CA LEU A 17 -23.81 12.58 -33.43
C LEU A 17 -25.05 12.22 -32.60
N TYR A 18 -25.81 13.19 -32.06
CA TYR A 18 -27.04 12.89 -31.28
C TYR A 18 -28.36 13.19 -32.01
N ARG A 19 -28.34 13.51 -33.31
CA ARG A 19 -29.56 13.93 -34.07
C ARG A 19 -29.88 13.11 -35.33
N ALA A 20 -29.35 11.90 -35.47
CA ALA A 20 -29.56 11.05 -36.66
C ALA A 20 -30.43 9.79 -36.43
N TRP A 21 -30.88 9.46 -35.22
CA TRP A 21 -31.57 8.18 -34.97
C TRP A 21 -33.08 8.25 -34.71
N ARG A 22 -33.73 9.41 -34.88
CA ARG A 22 -35.19 9.56 -34.62
C ARG A 22 -36.09 9.84 -35.84
N ARG A 23 -35.61 9.69 -37.08
CA ARG A 23 -36.47 9.86 -38.27
C ARG A 23 -36.15 8.87 -39.39
N ALA A 24 -36.54 7.61 -39.18
CA ALA A 24 -36.82 6.66 -40.26
C ALA A 24 -37.89 5.67 -39.79
N VAL A 25 -39.04 6.21 -39.39
CA VAL A 25 -40.27 5.44 -39.11
C VAL A 25 -41.39 6.06 -39.95
N ARG A 26 -41.94 5.22 -40.85
CA ARG A 26 -43.21 5.31 -41.62
C ARG A 26 -43.20 5.93 -43.03
N SER A 27 -43.38 5.03 -44.03
CA SER A 27 -44.36 5.18 -45.12
C SER A 27 -44.80 3.79 -45.67
N LEU A 28 -46.13 3.60 -45.78
CA LEU A 28 -47.01 2.41 -46.07
C LEU A 28 -46.98 1.93 -47.55
N PRO A 29 -47.72 0.87 -48.06
CA PRO A 29 -48.99 0.22 -47.60
C PRO A 29 -49.21 -1.32 -47.81
N ARG A 30 -50.39 -1.81 -47.38
CA ARG A 30 -50.91 -3.21 -47.28
C ARG A 30 -51.26 -3.92 -48.62
N SER A 31 -51.12 -5.25 -48.67
CA SER A 31 -52.03 -6.17 -49.41
C SER A 31 -52.09 -7.59 -48.77
N ARG A 32 -53.02 -8.43 -49.23
CA ARG A 32 -53.79 -9.48 -48.51
C ARG A 32 -53.25 -10.94 -48.62
N VAL A 33 -53.48 -11.69 -47.53
CA VAL A 33 -54.01 -13.08 -47.38
C VAL A 33 -53.26 -14.31 -47.96
N SER A 34 -52.92 -15.20 -47.01
CA SER A 34 -52.78 -16.69 -46.99
C SER A 34 -52.09 -17.45 -48.13
N SER A 35 -51.08 -18.26 -47.81
CA SER A 35 -51.21 -19.71 -47.58
C SER A 35 -49.84 -20.40 -47.44
N ARG A 36 -49.68 -21.19 -46.36
CA ARG A 36 -48.78 -22.35 -46.15
C ARG A 36 -47.45 -22.42 -46.95
N LEU A 37 -46.33 -22.17 -46.27
CA LEU A 37 -45.03 -22.82 -46.56
C LEU A 37 -44.33 -23.17 -45.23
N ALA A 38 -43.85 -24.40 -45.14
CA ALA A 38 -43.31 -25.05 -43.95
C ALA A 38 -42.04 -24.38 -43.39
N PRO A 39 -41.76 -24.47 -42.08
CA PRO A 39 -40.50 -23.99 -41.53
C PRO A 39 -39.38 -24.96 -41.93
N ARG A 40 -38.40 -24.48 -42.70
CA ARG A 40 -37.09 -25.12 -42.75
C ARG A 40 -36.40 -24.84 -41.41
N LEU A 41 -36.19 -25.88 -40.63
CA LEU A 41 -35.26 -25.88 -39.51
C LEU A 41 -33.86 -25.57 -40.08
N SER A 42 -33.35 -24.37 -39.85
CA SER A 42 -31.92 -24.09 -39.91
C SER A 42 -31.35 -24.36 -38.53
N PHE A 43 -30.54 -25.42 -38.42
CA PHE A 43 -29.66 -25.58 -37.27
C PHE A 43 -28.53 -24.55 -37.41
N GLU A 44 -28.57 -23.53 -36.57
CA GLU A 44 -27.35 -22.82 -36.20
C GLU A 44 -26.59 -23.75 -35.25
N ARG A 45 -25.35 -24.10 -35.59
CA ARG A 45 -24.47 -24.81 -34.66
C ARG A 45 -24.15 -23.80 -33.55
N LEU A 46 -24.89 -23.91 -32.45
CA LEU A 46 -24.45 -23.35 -31.17
C LEU A 46 -23.02 -23.85 -30.95
N GLU A 47 -22.10 -22.93 -30.68
CA GLU A 47 -20.76 -23.25 -30.19
C GLU A 47 -20.83 -24.37 -29.14
N ASP A 48 -19.90 -25.32 -29.22
CA ASP A 48 -19.87 -26.47 -28.32
C ASP A 48 -19.69 -25.95 -26.88
N ARG A 49 -20.80 -25.82 -26.15
CA ARG A 49 -20.82 -25.55 -24.71
C ARG A 49 -20.46 -26.85 -23.98
N THR A 50 -19.18 -27.24 -24.08
CA THR A 50 -18.63 -28.28 -23.22
C THR A 50 -18.54 -27.71 -21.80
N LEU A 51 -19.37 -28.20 -20.89
CA LEU A 51 -19.17 -27.99 -19.46
C LEU A 51 -17.80 -28.57 -19.10
N LEU A 52 -16.93 -27.77 -18.45
CA LEU A 52 -15.67 -28.24 -17.87
C LEU A 52 -15.97 -29.45 -16.99
N SER A 53 -15.28 -30.57 -17.18
CA SER A 53 -15.41 -31.68 -16.24
C SER A 53 -14.53 -31.41 -15.03
N THR A 54 -15.09 -31.67 -13.85
CA THR A 54 -14.40 -31.45 -12.57
C THR A 54 -14.03 -32.79 -11.94
N PHE A 55 -12.74 -33.00 -11.69
CA PHE A 55 -12.22 -34.16 -10.97
C PHE A 55 -11.72 -33.77 -9.58
N THR A 56 -11.78 -34.69 -8.63
CA THR A 56 -11.37 -34.44 -7.24
C THR A 56 -10.25 -35.39 -6.81
N VAL A 57 -9.20 -34.82 -6.23
CA VAL A 57 -8.16 -35.55 -5.50
C VAL A 57 -8.64 -35.69 -4.06
N SER A 58 -8.85 -36.93 -3.62
CA SER A 58 -9.47 -37.25 -2.33
C SER A 58 -8.57 -38.03 -1.38
N ASN A 59 -7.32 -38.31 -1.77
CA ASN A 59 -6.30 -38.90 -0.92
C ASN A 59 -4.89 -38.54 -1.41
N ASN A 60 -3.90 -38.78 -0.56
CA ASN A 60 -2.50 -38.46 -0.83
C ASN A 60 -1.73 -39.62 -1.50
N ASN A 61 -2.43 -40.64 -1.99
CA ASN A 61 -1.76 -41.75 -2.63
C ASN A 61 -1.21 -41.30 -3.99
N ASP A 62 -0.03 -41.81 -4.35
CA ASP A 62 0.60 -41.57 -5.65
C ASP A 62 -0.20 -42.17 -6.83
N SER A 63 -0.98 -43.23 -6.58
CA SER A 63 -1.79 -43.88 -7.60
C SER A 63 -3.06 -44.52 -7.03
N GLY A 64 -3.95 -44.95 -7.93
CA GLY A 64 -5.23 -45.57 -7.58
C GLY A 64 -6.37 -44.57 -7.44
N ALA A 65 -7.56 -45.08 -7.11
CA ALA A 65 -8.77 -44.27 -7.02
C ALA A 65 -8.61 -43.10 -6.03
N GLY A 66 -9.01 -41.90 -6.45
CA GLY A 66 -8.92 -40.67 -5.64
C GLY A 66 -7.53 -40.00 -5.60
N SER A 67 -6.51 -40.58 -6.25
CA SER A 67 -5.19 -39.94 -6.37
C SER A 67 -5.15 -38.84 -7.43
N LEU A 68 -4.20 -37.91 -7.32
CA LEU A 68 -3.93 -36.90 -8.36
C LEU A 68 -3.59 -37.55 -9.70
N ARG A 69 -2.78 -38.62 -9.69
CA ARG A 69 -2.42 -39.35 -10.91
C ARG A 69 -3.66 -39.89 -11.63
N GLN A 70 -4.61 -40.46 -10.90
CA GLN A 70 -5.85 -40.95 -11.49
C GLN A 70 -6.76 -39.82 -11.97
N ALA A 71 -6.77 -38.68 -11.29
CA ALA A 71 -7.51 -37.49 -11.73
C ALA A 71 -6.96 -36.94 -13.05
N ILE A 72 -5.63 -36.86 -13.20
CA ILE A 72 -5.00 -36.45 -14.47
C ILE A 72 -5.31 -37.45 -15.59
N LEU A 73 -5.23 -38.76 -15.34
CA LEU A 73 -5.62 -39.77 -16.34
C LEU A 73 -7.09 -39.65 -16.75
N ALA A 74 -7.97 -39.29 -15.81
CA ALA A 74 -9.40 -39.10 -16.10
C ALA A 74 -9.62 -37.84 -16.95
N ALA A 75 -8.93 -36.74 -16.61
CA ALA A 75 -8.93 -35.52 -17.41
C ALA A 75 -8.46 -35.82 -18.83
N GLU A 76 -7.27 -36.41 -19.03
CA GLU A 76 -6.75 -36.76 -20.37
C GLU A 76 -7.64 -37.72 -21.18
N SER A 77 -8.56 -38.44 -20.53
CA SER A 77 -9.55 -39.28 -21.21
C SER A 77 -10.85 -38.55 -21.59
N ASN A 78 -11.05 -37.35 -21.07
CA ASN A 78 -12.18 -36.48 -21.32
C ASN A 78 -11.78 -35.34 -22.27
N PRO A 79 -12.35 -35.23 -23.48
CA PRO A 79 -11.97 -34.20 -24.43
C PRO A 79 -12.30 -32.77 -23.96
N GLY A 80 -11.32 -31.87 -24.00
CA GLY A 80 -11.49 -30.45 -23.74
C GLY A 80 -10.76 -29.98 -22.48
N ALA A 81 -10.99 -28.73 -22.10
CA ALA A 81 -10.43 -28.17 -20.87
C ALA A 81 -11.10 -28.80 -19.64
N ASP A 82 -10.30 -29.14 -18.64
CA ASP A 82 -10.76 -29.78 -17.40
C ASP A 82 -10.16 -29.14 -16.15
N ASP A 83 -10.88 -29.30 -15.03
CA ASP A 83 -10.45 -28.85 -13.71
C ASP A 83 -10.21 -30.02 -12.75
N ILE A 84 -9.14 -29.95 -11.99
CA ILE A 84 -8.83 -30.86 -10.87
C ILE A 84 -8.80 -30.06 -9.57
N PHE A 85 -9.56 -30.51 -8.57
CA PHE A 85 -9.58 -29.91 -7.23
C PHE A 85 -9.02 -30.87 -6.18
N PHE A 86 -8.15 -30.37 -5.32
CA PHE A 86 -7.80 -31.04 -4.08
C PHE A 86 -8.92 -30.87 -3.06
N ALA A 87 -9.39 -31.99 -2.51
CA ALA A 87 -10.19 -31.94 -1.29
C ALA A 87 -9.34 -31.43 -0.11
N GLU A 88 -9.98 -31.06 0.99
CA GLU A 88 -9.29 -30.73 2.25
C GLU A 88 -8.54 -31.96 2.77
N LEU A 89 -7.24 -32.03 2.47
CA LEU A 89 -6.35 -33.13 2.81
C LEU A 89 -5.12 -32.57 3.51
N PRO A 90 -4.66 -33.14 4.63
CA PRO A 90 -3.62 -32.53 5.46
C PRO A 90 -2.18 -32.90 5.03
N GLY A 91 -1.87 -33.17 3.75
CA GLY A 91 -0.50 -33.62 3.49
C GLY A 91 -0.01 -33.82 2.06
N GLU A 92 1.09 -34.57 2.00
CA GLU A 92 2.01 -34.66 0.86
C GLU A 92 1.77 -35.91 0.02
N ILE A 93 1.88 -35.77 -1.30
CA ILE A 93 1.86 -36.85 -2.28
C ILE A 93 3.31 -37.18 -2.68
N ASP A 94 3.79 -38.32 -2.20
CA ASP A 94 5.12 -38.84 -2.52
C ASP A 94 5.10 -39.60 -3.85
N LEU A 95 5.81 -39.13 -4.88
CA LEU A 95 5.84 -39.78 -6.19
C LEU A 95 6.75 -41.01 -6.21
N THR A 96 6.18 -42.16 -5.86
CA THR A 96 6.88 -43.46 -5.89
C THR A 96 6.86 -44.14 -7.27
N SER A 97 5.90 -43.77 -8.12
CA SER A 97 5.64 -44.34 -9.44
C SER A 97 6.28 -43.51 -10.56
N GLY A 98 7.13 -42.54 -10.21
CA GLY A 98 7.79 -41.62 -11.13
C GLY A 98 6.89 -40.47 -11.58
N GLN A 99 7.24 -39.89 -12.73
CA GLN A 99 6.58 -38.71 -13.29
C GLN A 99 5.06 -38.87 -13.44
N MET A 100 4.30 -37.80 -13.23
CA MET A 100 2.85 -37.76 -13.48
C MET A 100 2.53 -38.00 -14.97
N PRO A 101 1.30 -38.44 -15.31
CA PRO A 101 0.91 -38.65 -16.71
C PRO A 101 1.15 -37.40 -17.56
N LEU A 102 1.47 -37.60 -18.84
CA LEU A 102 1.65 -36.51 -19.79
C LEU A 102 0.35 -35.73 -19.94
N ILE A 103 0.42 -34.41 -19.78
CA ILE A 103 -0.71 -33.50 -20.00
C ILE A 103 -0.68 -33.05 -21.46
N THR A 104 -1.76 -33.30 -22.20
CA THR A 104 -1.85 -33.01 -23.65
C THR A 104 -3.01 -32.13 -24.07
N GLN A 105 -3.81 -31.68 -23.09
CA GLN A 105 -4.89 -30.72 -23.27
C GLN A 105 -4.96 -29.77 -22.08
N ASP A 106 -5.77 -28.73 -22.20
CA ASP A 106 -5.88 -27.68 -21.20
C ASP A 106 -6.29 -28.24 -19.84
N LEU A 107 -5.51 -27.93 -18.82
CA LEU A 107 -5.73 -28.45 -17.47
C LEU A 107 -5.53 -27.35 -16.44
N THR A 108 -6.50 -27.23 -15.53
CA THR A 108 -6.36 -26.42 -14.32
C THR A 108 -6.34 -27.31 -13.10
N ILE A 109 -5.36 -27.13 -12.22
CA ILE A 109 -5.25 -27.84 -10.95
C ILE A 109 -5.30 -26.83 -9.80
N HIS A 110 -6.33 -26.96 -8.97
CA HIS A 110 -6.55 -26.19 -7.77
C HIS A 110 -6.15 -27.01 -6.54
N GLY A 111 -5.05 -26.61 -5.92
CA GLY A 111 -4.70 -27.05 -4.58
C GLY A 111 -5.69 -26.53 -3.55
N PHE A 112 -5.72 -27.18 -2.38
CA PHE A 112 -6.48 -26.71 -1.23
C PHE A 112 -5.76 -25.54 -0.55
N SER A 113 -4.44 -25.68 -0.39
CA SER A 113 -3.50 -24.61 0.00
C SER A 113 -2.09 -25.10 -0.28
N ALA A 114 -1.14 -24.21 -0.56
CA ALA A 114 0.23 -24.62 -0.88
C ALA A 114 0.89 -25.48 0.21
N ALA A 115 0.54 -25.29 1.48
CA ALA A 115 1.06 -26.08 2.60
C ALA A 115 0.47 -27.49 2.68
N ASN A 116 -0.72 -27.71 2.10
CA ASN A 116 -1.48 -28.96 2.20
C ASN A 116 -1.64 -29.69 0.86
N SER A 117 -1.26 -29.08 -0.25
CA SER A 117 -1.25 -29.67 -1.58
C SER A 117 0.18 -29.77 -2.08
N VAL A 118 0.96 -30.63 -1.42
CA VAL A 118 2.39 -30.83 -1.70
C VAL A 118 2.57 -32.06 -2.57
N ILE A 119 3.33 -31.92 -3.65
CA ILE A 119 3.75 -33.00 -4.53
C ILE A 119 5.27 -33.12 -4.44
N ASP A 120 5.75 -34.20 -3.84
CA ASP A 120 7.16 -34.48 -3.62
C ASP A 120 7.65 -35.58 -4.57
N ALA A 121 8.54 -35.22 -5.50
CA ALA A 121 9.18 -36.19 -6.40
C ALA A 121 10.39 -36.91 -5.79
N GLN A 122 10.79 -36.59 -4.56
CA GLN A 122 11.84 -37.24 -3.78
C GLN A 122 13.20 -37.34 -4.50
N GLN A 123 13.49 -36.41 -5.41
CA GLN A 123 14.64 -36.42 -6.32
C GLN A 123 14.70 -37.64 -7.25
N ALA A 124 13.61 -38.39 -7.39
CA ALA A 124 13.55 -39.64 -8.14
C ALA A 124 13.07 -39.45 -9.59
N SER A 125 12.33 -38.37 -9.87
CA SER A 125 11.78 -38.11 -11.21
C SER A 125 11.42 -36.64 -11.42
N ARG A 126 11.06 -36.28 -12.65
CA ARG A 126 10.35 -35.02 -12.93
C ARG A 126 8.92 -35.13 -12.42
N ILE A 127 8.30 -34.03 -11.96
CA ILE A 127 6.90 -34.04 -11.51
C ILE A 127 5.92 -34.06 -12.69
N PHE A 128 5.89 -32.99 -13.50
CA PHE A 128 4.97 -32.82 -14.62
C PHE A 128 5.68 -32.70 -15.97
N ARG A 129 5.00 -33.14 -17.02
CA ARG A 129 5.32 -32.80 -18.41
C ARG A 129 4.04 -32.42 -19.12
N VAL A 130 4.12 -31.31 -19.86
CA VAL A 130 3.03 -30.81 -20.70
C VAL A 130 3.54 -30.78 -22.13
N ALA A 131 2.76 -31.27 -23.10
CA ALA A 131 3.13 -31.21 -24.50
C ALA A 131 1.88 -31.14 -25.39
N GLY A 132 1.99 -30.45 -26.51
CA GLY A 132 0.87 -30.27 -27.45
C GLY A 132 0.84 -28.84 -27.97
N THR A 133 0.03 -28.60 -29.00
CA THR A 133 -0.11 -27.27 -29.60
C THR A 133 -1.20 -26.49 -28.87
N GLY A 134 -0.87 -25.33 -28.31
CA GLY A 134 -1.76 -24.42 -27.60
C GLY A 134 -2.34 -25.00 -26.32
N VAL A 135 -1.58 -25.83 -25.61
CA VAL A 135 -2.01 -26.48 -24.36
C VAL A 135 -1.64 -25.60 -23.18
N ASP A 136 -2.65 -25.22 -22.40
CA ASP A 136 -2.49 -24.41 -21.19
C ASP A 136 -2.45 -25.30 -19.93
N LEU A 137 -1.55 -24.98 -18.99
CA LEU A 137 -1.55 -25.57 -17.65
C LEU A 137 -1.62 -24.45 -16.61
N THR A 138 -2.69 -24.43 -15.81
CA THR A 138 -2.77 -23.59 -14.61
C THR A 138 -2.60 -24.44 -13.35
N LEU A 139 -1.71 -24.05 -12.46
CA LEU A 139 -1.55 -24.59 -11.12
C LEU A 139 -1.78 -23.48 -10.09
N SER A 140 -2.66 -23.71 -9.13
CA SER A 140 -2.94 -22.76 -8.04
C SER A 140 -2.82 -23.42 -6.68
N ASP A 141 -2.23 -22.72 -5.70
CA ASP A 141 -2.14 -23.14 -4.31
C ASP A 141 -1.48 -24.52 -4.10
N ILE A 142 -0.42 -24.82 -4.86
CA ILE A 142 0.29 -26.10 -4.84
C ILE A 142 1.78 -25.90 -4.53
N THR A 143 2.37 -26.85 -3.81
CA THR A 143 3.84 -26.96 -3.67
C THR A 143 4.37 -28.12 -4.51
N LEU A 144 5.33 -27.84 -5.38
CA LEU A 144 6.09 -28.83 -6.15
C LEU A 144 7.53 -28.86 -5.63
N LYS A 145 7.97 -30.00 -5.10
CA LYS A 145 9.31 -30.09 -4.52
C LYS A 145 10.06 -31.34 -4.89
N ASN A 146 11.39 -31.23 -4.80
CA ASN A 146 12.36 -32.28 -5.09
C ASN A 146 12.17 -32.97 -6.45
N GLY A 147 11.63 -32.27 -7.45
CA GLY A 147 11.64 -32.73 -8.83
C GLY A 147 13.07 -32.79 -9.37
N ARG A 148 13.40 -33.82 -10.15
CA ARG A 148 14.73 -34.00 -10.73
C ARG A 148 14.71 -34.45 -12.19
N SER A 149 15.51 -33.82 -13.03
CA SER A 149 15.87 -34.34 -14.37
C SER A 149 17.39 -34.50 -14.52
N SER A 150 17.80 -35.51 -15.30
CA SER A 150 19.22 -35.86 -15.50
C SER A 150 19.62 -36.00 -16.97
N SER A 151 18.76 -35.57 -17.90
CA SER A 151 18.96 -35.74 -19.34
C SER A 151 19.38 -34.44 -20.00
N ASP A 152 20.41 -34.53 -20.84
CA ASP A 152 20.76 -33.50 -21.81
C ASP A 152 19.51 -33.13 -22.63
N PHE A 153 19.31 -31.83 -22.90
CA PHE A 153 18.21 -31.25 -23.70
C PHE A 153 16.79 -31.22 -23.09
N PHE A 154 16.52 -31.80 -21.90
CA PHE A 154 15.18 -31.77 -21.28
C PHE A 154 15.21 -31.33 -19.81
N GLY A 155 15.47 -30.03 -19.59
CA GLY A 155 15.42 -29.37 -18.29
C GLY A 155 14.05 -29.39 -17.59
N GLY A 156 13.92 -28.72 -16.44
CA GLY A 156 12.64 -28.58 -15.73
C GLY A 156 12.38 -29.69 -14.74
N GLY A 157 13.17 -29.79 -13.67
CA GLY A 157 13.05 -30.85 -12.65
C GLY A 157 11.64 -30.98 -12.06
N ALA A 158 10.90 -29.88 -11.89
CA ALA A 158 9.48 -29.95 -11.57
C ALA A 158 8.63 -30.08 -12.84
N ILE A 159 8.74 -29.14 -13.77
CA ILE A 159 7.87 -29.02 -14.93
C ILE A 159 8.71 -28.86 -16.20
N LEU A 160 8.49 -29.76 -17.16
CA LEU A 160 8.87 -29.52 -18.56
C LEU A 160 7.63 -29.13 -19.34
N PHE A 161 7.65 -27.92 -19.89
CA PHE A 161 6.57 -27.34 -20.68
C PHE A 161 6.97 -27.31 -22.16
N SER A 162 6.53 -28.33 -22.88
CA SER A 162 6.75 -28.57 -24.31
C SER A 162 5.57 -28.08 -25.18
N SER A 163 4.80 -27.11 -24.69
CA SER A 163 3.71 -26.49 -25.43
C SER A 163 4.05 -25.03 -25.79
N ASP A 164 3.44 -24.51 -26.85
CA ASP A 164 3.38 -23.09 -27.19
C ASP A 164 2.21 -22.35 -26.52
N GLY A 165 1.48 -23.01 -25.62
CA GLY A 165 0.48 -22.37 -24.74
C GLY A 165 1.09 -21.67 -23.53
N THR A 166 0.29 -21.59 -22.46
CA THR A 166 0.59 -20.85 -21.22
C THR A 166 0.73 -21.79 -20.02
N LEU A 167 1.87 -21.70 -19.33
CA LEU A 167 2.05 -22.26 -17.99
C LEU A 167 1.82 -21.16 -16.95
N ARG A 168 0.79 -21.29 -16.12
CA ARG A 168 0.46 -20.32 -15.08
C ARG A 168 0.55 -20.94 -13.69
N LEU A 169 1.33 -20.33 -12.82
CA LEU A 169 1.49 -20.66 -11.40
C LEU A 169 0.91 -19.53 -10.56
N VAL A 170 -0.08 -19.84 -9.72
CA VAL A 170 -0.71 -18.87 -8.81
C VAL A 170 -0.51 -19.33 -7.37
N ASN A 171 0.05 -18.47 -6.51
CA ASN A 171 0.29 -18.77 -5.08
C ASN A 171 0.98 -20.13 -4.85
N SER A 172 1.84 -20.53 -5.78
CA SER A 172 2.44 -21.87 -5.82
C SER A 172 3.93 -21.82 -5.49
N PHE A 173 4.46 -22.91 -4.95
CA PHE A 173 5.82 -22.97 -4.43
C PHE A 173 6.61 -24.05 -5.16
N LEU A 174 7.77 -23.70 -5.71
CA LEU A 174 8.68 -24.66 -6.34
C LEU A 174 9.96 -24.72 -5.52
N LEU A 175 10.17 -25.85 -4.84
CA LEU A 175 11.20 -25.98 -3.81
C LEU A 175 12.21 -27.07 -4.15
N VAL A 176 13.50 -26.71 -4.22
CA VAL A 176 14.62 -27.65 -4.31
C VAL A 176 14.51 -28.61 -5.51
N ASN A 177 13.94 -28.12 -6.61
CA ASN A 177 13.88 -28.87 -7.86
C ASN A 177 15.21 -28.71 -8.61
N SER A 178 15.61 -29.76 -9.34
CA SER A 178 16.94 -29.81 -9.94
C SER A 178 17.00 -30.36 -11.36
N THR A 179 17.99 -29.88 -12.09
CA THR A 179 18.40 -30.45 -13.38
C THR A 179 19.92 -30.62 -13.41
N THR A 180 20.40 -31.78 -13.85
CA THR A 180 21.84 -32.06 -14.00
C THR A 180 22.14 -32.62 -15.39
N GLY A 181 23.21 -32.19 -16.06
CA GLY A 181 23.60 -32.71 -17.38
C GLY A 181 24.26 -31.67 -18.28
N GLN A 182 24.59 -32.05 -19.51
CA GLN A 182 24.97 -31.09 -20.55
C GLN A 182 23.74 -30.22 -20.86
N GLN A 183 23.87 -28.89 -20.81
CA GLN A 183 22.73 -27.96 -21.00
C GLN A 183 21.61 -28.12 -19.96
N ALA A 184 21.98 -28.32 -18.69
CA ALA A 184 21.02 -28.28 -17.60
C ALA A 184 20.36 -26.88 -17.51
N VAL A 185 19.09 -26.79 -17.88
CA VAL A 185 18.32 -25.54 -17.82
C VAL A 185 17.08 -25.70 -16.97
N GLY A 186 16.68 -24.65 -16.27
CA GLY A 186 15.40 -24.61 -15.56
C GLY A 186 15.32 -25.66 -14.45
N GLY A 187 15.98 -25.46 -13.31
CA GLY A 187 16.00 -26.49 -12.25
C GLY A 187 14.59 -26.88 -11.79
N ALA A 188 13.68 -25.90 -11.77
CA ALA A 188 12.26 -26.13 -11.52
C ALA A 188 11.45 -26.22 -12.82
N ILE A 189 11.51 -25.19 -13.66
CA ILE A 189 10.69 -25.09 -14.88
C ILE A 189 11.60 -24.91 -16.09
N HIS A 190 11.37 -25.72 -17.12
CA HIS A 190 11.88 -25.47 -18.45
C HIS A 190 10.73 -25.36 -19.44
N ALA A 191 10.58 -24.19 -20.08
CA ALA A 191 9.64 -23.96 -21.17
C ALA A 191 10.43 -23.81 -22.48
N GLU A 192 10.32 -24.82 -23.35
CA GLU A 192 11.24 -25.00 -24.50
C GLU A 192 10.73 -24.35 -25.80
N SER A 193 9.46 -23.92 -25.85
CA SER A 193 8.93 -23.24 -27.02
C SER A 193 9.20 -21.74 -26.93
N SER A 194 9.76 -21.15 -27.97
CA SER A 194 9.93 -19.69 -28.09
C SER A 194 8.60 -18.93 -28.19
N SER A 195 7.49 -19.63 -28.40
CA SER A 195 6.13 -19.06 -28.40
C SER A 195 5.38 -19.32 -27.09
N SER A 196 5.96 -20.08 -26.16
CA SER A 196 5.34 -20.33 -24.85
C SER A 196 5.27 -19.06 -24.00
N THR A 197 4.32 -19.06 -23.06
CA THR A 197 4.24 -18.06 -22.00
C THR A 197 4.29 -18.74 -20.64
N VAL A 198 5.15 -18.26 -19.74
CA VAL A 198 5.22 -18.69 -18.34
C VAL A 198 4.82 -17.51 -17.46
N GLU A 199 3.80 -17.68 -16.64
CA GLU A 199 3.31 -16.69 -15.69
C GLU A 199 3.42 -17.22 -14.26
N ILE A 200 4.16 -16.50 -13.41
CA ILE A 200 4.30 -16.82 -11.99
C ILE A 200 3.73 -15.64 -11.21
N VAL A 201 2.65 -15.90 -10.47
CA VAL A 201 1.89 -14.87 -9.75
C VAL A 201 1.77 -15.27 -8.29
N GLY A 202 2.47 -14.56 -7.41
CA GLY A 202 2.57 -14.94 -6.01
C GLY A 202 3.40 -16.22 -5.80
N GLY A 203 3.64 -16.59 -4.54
CA GLY A 203 4.40 -17.79 -4.19
C GLY A 203 5.93 -17.61 -4.22
N ALA A 204 6.66 -18.72 -4.13
CA ALA A 204 8.12 -18.71 -4.03
C ALA A 204 8.82 -19.82 -4.82
N LEU A 205 9.92 -19.47 -5.49
CA LEU A 205 10.83 -20.41 -6.13
C LEU A 205 12.11 -20.41 -5.29
N ARG A 206 12.31 -21.47 -4.51
CA ARG A 206 13.39 -21.52 -3.52
C ARG A 206 14.30 -22.73 -3.68
N GLY A 207 15.61 -22.47 -3.68
CA GLY A 207 16.61 -23.53 -3.62
C GLY A 207 16.65 -24.41 -4.87
N ASN A 208 16.04 -23.98 -5.98
CA ASN A 208 16.06 -24.74 -7.23
C ASN A 208 17.42 -24.57 -7.89
N TYR A 209 17.88 -25.61 -8.58
CA TYR A 209 19.24 -25.57 -9.11
C TYR A 209 19.48 -26.33 -10.40
N THR A 210 20.50 -25.87 -11.12
CA THR A 210 21.00 -26.50 -12.34
C THR A 210 22.50 -26.78 -12.21
N THR A 211 22.92 -27.97 -12.61
CA THR A 211 24.35 -28.36 -12.64
C THR A 211 24.74 -28.81 -14.04
N GLY A 212 25.53 -27.96 -14.71
CA GLY A 212 26.18 -28.21 -15.99
C GLY A 212 27.60 -28.76 -15.85
N PRO A 213 28.25 -29.11 -16.97
CA PRO A 213 29.64 -29.54 -16.98
C PRO A 213 30.59 -28.40 -16.61
N THR A 214 31.79 -28.75 -16.15
CA THR A 214 32.88 -27.82 -15.84
C THR A 214 33.80 -27.56 -17.05
N TYR A 215 33.46 -28.09 -18.23
CA TYR A 215 34.16 -27.89 -19.50
C TYR A 215 33.18 -27.97 -20.68
N GLY A 216 33.25 -27.02 -21.63
CA GLY A 216 32.49 -27.05 -22.89
C GLY A 216 31.80 -25.72 -23.26
N VAL A 217 31.18 -25.69 -24.46
CA VAL A 217 30.52 -24.47 -25.01
C VAL A 217 29.04 -24.36 -24.68
N LEU A 218 28.45 -25.35 -24.01
CA LEU A 218 27.01 -25.40 -23.74
C LEU A 218 26.76 -25.28 -22.23
N GLY A 219 26.45 -24.06 -21.79
CA GLY A 219 26.25 -23.72 -20.39
C GLY A 219 24.91 -24.18 -19.80
N ALA A 220 24.87 -24.30 -18.47
CA ALA A 220 23.63 -24.45 -17.70
C ALA A 220 22.97 -23.09 -17.47
N GLY A 221 21.69 -23.03 -17.14
CA GLY A 221 21.10 -21.75 -16.76
C GLY A 221 19.67 -21.77 -16.22
N GLY A 222 19.26 -20.65 -15.63
CA GLY A 222 17.94 -20.52 -15.03
C GLY A 222 17.77 -21.50 -13.89
N GLY A 223 18.56 -21.36 -12.82
CA GLY A 223 18.58 -22.30 -11.70
C GLY A 223 17.17 -22.63 -11.17
N ALA A 224 16.22 -21.69 -11.26
CA ALA A 224 14.80 -21.96 -11.08
C ALA A 224 14.05 -22.14 -12.39
N VAL A 225 14.09 -21.16 -13.30
CA VAL A 225 13.30 -21.15 -14.53
C VAL A 225 14.17 -20.82 -15.73
N TRP A 226 14.01 -21.62 -16.77
CA TRP A 226 14.45 -21.29 -18.11
C TRP A 226 13.25 -21.24 -19.05
N ALA A 227 13.04 -20.12 -19.72
CA ALA A 227 11.96 -19.95 -20.69
C ALA A 227 12.52 -19.46 -22.02
N ASP A 228 12.32 -20.22 -23.08
CA ASP A 228 12.68 -19.80 -24.43
C ASP A 228 11.68 -18.76 -24.99
N GLY A 229 10.44 -18.78 -24.50
CA GLY A 229 9.39 -17.80 -24.79
C GLY A 229 9.32 -16.67 -23.77
N ASN A 230 8.09 -16.19 -23.49
CA ASN A 230 7.86 -15.09 -22.54
C ASN A 230 7.79 -15.61 -21.10
N LEU A 231 8.42 -14.89 -20.19
CA LEU A 231 8.36 -15.14 -18.75
C LEU A 231 7.92 -13.89 -18.02
N THR A 232 6.82 -13.98 -17.27
CA THR A 232 6.33 -12.94 -16.38
C THR A 232 6.32 -13.43 -14.94
N VAL A 233 6.94 -12.68 -14.04
CA VAL A 233 6.95 -12.94 -12.60
C VAL A 233 6.37 -11.73 -11.87
N THR A 234 5.31 -11.95 -11.08
CA THR A 234 4.59 -10.89 -10.38
C THR A 234 4.36 -11.26 -8.92
N GLY A 235 4.75 -10.39 -7.98
CA GLY A 235 4.46 -10.59 -6.56
C GLY A 235 5.14 -11.84 -5.94
N SER A 236 6.24 -12.32 -6.53
CA SER A 236 6.86 -13.60 -6.14
C SER A 236 8.25 -13.41 -5.54
N SER A 237 8.71 -14.43 -4.80
CA SER A 237 10.05 -14.45 -4.20
C SER A 237 10.92 -15.57 -4.78
N LEU A 238 12.08 -15.23 -5.32
CA LEU A 238 13.07 -16.17 -5.85
C LEU A 238 14.31 -16.14 -4.98
N THR A 239 14.54 -17.21 -4.22
CA THR A 239 15.59 -17.25 -3.21
C THR A 239 16.46 -18.47 -3.29
N LEU A 240 17.77 -18.31 -3.06
CA LEU A 240 18.71 -19.44 -2.97
C LEU A 240 18.75 -20.33 -4.22
N ASN A 241 18.28 -19.83 -5.37
CA ASN A 241 18.37 -20.58 -6.61
C ASN A 241 19.78 -20.44 -7.16
N HIS A 242 20.32 -21.51 -7.73
CA HIS A 242 21.69 -21.48 -8.18
C HIS A 242 21.96 -22.29 -9.44
N THR A 243 22.93 -21.80 -10.21
CA THR A 243 23.44 -22.46 -11.42
C THR A 243 24.94 -22.70 -11.26
N THR A 244 25.38 -23.91 -11.56
CA THR A 244 26.79 -24.31 -11.51
C THR A 244 27.21 -24.88 -12.86
N GLY A 245 28.37 -24.49 -13.38
CA GLY A 245 28.92 -24.99 -14.64
C GLY A 245 29.66 -23.92 -15.44
N GLU A 246 30.49 -24.33 -16.40
CA GLU A 246 31.11 -23.38 -17.34
C GLU A 246 30.03 -22.73 -18.23
N ASN A 247 30.14 -21.41 -18.46
CA ASN A 247 29.15 -20.61 -19.18
C ASN A 247 27.76 -20.63 -18.53
N ALA A 248 27.70 -20.72 -17.21
CA ALA A 248 26.44 -20.72 -16.48
C ALA A 248 25.72 -19.35 -16.54
N HIS A 249 24.39 -19.35 -16.69
CA HIS A 249 23.61 -18.13 -16.89
C HIS A 249 22.39 -18.08 -15.96
N GLY A 250 22.26 -17.05 -15.13
CA GLY A 250 21.02 -16.78 -14.40
C GLY A 250 20.78 -17.74 -13.24
N GLY A 251 21.17 -17.35 -12.03
CA GLY A 251 21.04 -18.22 -10.86
C GLY A 251 19.58 -18.53 -10.51
N ALA A 252 18.66 -17.61 -10.78
CA ALA A 252 17.22 -17.86 -10.70
C ALA A 252 16.58 -18.00 -12.09
N LEU A 253 16.74 -16.99 -12.94
CA LEU A 253 16.04 -16.89 -14.23
C LEU A 253 17.02 -16.79 -15.39
N GLY A 254 16.73 -17.53 -16.45
CA GLY A 254 17.38 -17.43 -17.76
C GLY A 254 16.39 -17.62 -18.89
N GLY A 255 16.77 -17.27 -20.13
CA GLY A 255 15.87 -17.50 -21.26
C GLY A 255 16.18 -16.84 -22.60
N GLY A 256 15.28 -17.15 -23.54
CA GLY A 256 15.23 -16.78 -24.96
C GLY A 256 14.46 -15.50 -25.28
N GLY A 257 13.27 -15.38 -24.70
CA GLY A 257 12.27 -14.36 -25.07
C GLY A 257 12.28 -13.13 -24.17
N THR A 258 11.09 -12.65 -23.79
CA THR A 258 10.96 -11.48 -22.90
C THR A 258 10.85 -11.92 -21.45
N ILE A 259 11.65 -11.31 -20.56
CA ILE A 259 11.55 -11.50 -19.11
C ILE A 259 10.95 -10.23 -18.50
N THR A 260 9.82 -10.36 -17.82
CA THR A 260 9.14 -9.26 -17.11
C THR A 260 9.04 -9.61 -15.63
N VAL A 261 9.55 -8.73 -14.77
CA VAL A 261 9.55 -8.89 -13.32
C VAL A 261 8.86 -7.70 -12.69
N ILE A 262 7.80 -7.95 -11.93
CA ILE A 262 6.96 -6.94 -11.31
C ILE A 262 6.80 -7.27 -9.83
N GLU A 263 7.01 -6.29 -8.95
CA GLU A 263 6.71 -6.41 -7.51
C GLU A 263 7.30 -7.69 -6.86
N SER A 264 8.49 -8.09 -7.31
CA SER A 264 9.08 -9.39 -6.95
C SER A 264 10.45 -9.22 -6.27
N GLY A 265 10.85 -10.24 -5.51
CA GLY A 265 12.08 -10.26 -4.73
C GLY A 265 13.05 -11.35 -5.17
N PHE A 266 14.33 -11.02 -5.34
CA PHE A 266 15.38 -11.96 -5.75
C PHE A 266 16.56 -11.90 -4.77
N PHE A 267 16.74 -12.93 -3.93
CA PHE A 267 17.71 -12.87 -2.83
C PHE A 267 18.60 -14.11 -2.78
N ALA A 268 19.90 -13.89 -2.57
CA ALA A 268 20.90 -14.95 -2.45
C ALA A 268 20.84 -15.99 -3.60
N ASN A 269 20.55 -15.55 -4.82
CA ASN A 269 20.71 -16.39 -6.00
C ASN A 269 22.14 -16.31 -6.50
N GLU A 270 22.65 -17.41 -7.04
CA GLU A 270 24.07 -17.55 -7.30
C GLU A 270 24.35 -18.23 -8.64
N VAL A 271 25.40 -17.76 -9.31
CA VAL A 271 26.03 -18.51 -10.40
C VAL A 271 27.51 -18.67 -10.11
N THR A 272 27.99 -19.92 -10.15
CA THR A 272 29.42 -20.23 -9.95
C THR A 272 30.08 -20.76 -11.22
N HIS A 273 31.42 -20.81 -11.22
CA HIS A 273 32.33 -21.23 -12.30
C HIS A 273 32.71 -20.17 -13.36
N SER A 274 33.61 -20.55 -14.28
CA SER A 274 34.15 -19.67 -15.33
C SER A 274 33.06 -19.22 -16.31
N SER A 275 33.19 -17.97 -16.77
CA SER A 275 32.28 -17.35 -17.77
C SER A 275 30.80 -17.28 -17.35
N SER A 276 30.54 -17.36 -16.04
CA SER A 276 29.19 -17.23 -15.50
C SER A 276 28.70 -15.78 -15.47
N VAL A 277 27.39 -15.57 -15.71
CA VAL A 277 26.79 -14.23 -15.66
C VAL A 277 25.40 -14.23 -15.02
N GLY A 278 25.03 -13.12 -14.38
CA GLY A 278 23.67 -12.86 -13.88
C GLY A 278 23.32 -13.70 -12.65
N GLY A 279 23.70 -13.25 -11.45
CA GLY A 279 23.48 -14.02 -10.21
C GLY A 279 22.01 -14.31 -9.94
N ALA A 280 21.12 -13.34 -10.24
CA ALA A 280 19.68 -13.56 -10.23
C ALA A 280 19.13 -13.84 -11.63
N ILE A 281 19.39 -12.94 -12.58
CA ILE A 281 18.77 -12.95 -13.90
C ILE A 281 19.85 -12.83 -14.97
N ALA A 282 19.82 -13.70 -15.98
CA ALA A 282 20.64 -13.57 -17.17
C ALA A 282 19.79 -13.65 -18.43
N HIS A 283 20.04 -12.72 -19.36
CA HIS A 283 19.50 -12.77 -20.72
C HIS A 283 20.66 -12.78 -21.72
N VAL A 284 20.77 -13.88 -22.47
CA VAL A 284 21.96 -14.20 -23.28
C VAL A 284 21.63 -14.54 -24.74
N THR A 285 20.37 -14.41 -25.13
CA THR A 285 19.84 -14.80 -26.45
C THR A 285 19.37 -13.55 -27.21
N THR A 286 19.25 -13.63 -28.53
CA THR A 286 18.96 -12.45 -29.37
C THR A 286 17.84 -12.68 -30.39
N PRO A 287 16.97 -11.67 -30.63
CA PRO A 287 16.75 -10.45 -29.83
C PRO A 287 15.87 -10.74 -28.60
N GLY A 288 16.12 -10.08 -27.46
CA GLY A 288 15.28 -10.21 -26.28
C GLY A 288 15.25 -8.95 -25.39
N SER A 289 14.37 -8.96 -24.41
CA SER A 289 14.20 -7.83 -23.48
C SER A 289 13.95 -8.27 -22.05
N VAL A 290 14.46 -7.48 -21.11
CA VAL A 290 14.26 -7.66 -19.67
C VAL A 290 13.66 -6.38 -19.11
N THR A 291 12.51 -6.49 -18.45
CA THR A 291 11.84 -5.38 -17.76
C THR A 291 11.72 -5.70 -16.27
N ILE A 292 12.26 -4.81 -15.43
CA ILE A 292 12.18 -4.89 -13.97
C ILE A 292 11.40 -3.67 -13.48
N LEU A 293 10.30 -3.91 -12.78
CA LEU A 293 9.37 -2.88 -12.30
C LEU A 293 9.04 -3.12 -10.83
N ARG A 294 9.18 -2.09 -9.99
CA ARG A 294 8.81 -2.13 -8.56
C ARG A 294 9.35 -3.34 -7.81
N SER A 295 10.54 -3.82 -8.18
CA SER A 295 11.09 -5.09 -7.69
C SER A 295 12.39 -4.88 -6.93
N THR A 296 12.73 -5.83 -6.06
CA THR A 296 13.97 -5.81 -5.28
C THR A 296 14.87 -6.98 -5.69
N ILE A 297 16.06 -6.66 -6.21
CA ILE A 297 17.08 -7.63 -6.61
C ILE A 297 18.27 -7.49 -5.65
N GLY A 298 18.35 -8.39 -4.68
CA GLY A 298 19.39 -8.44 -3.65
C GLY A 298 19.01 -7.73 -2.35
N SER A 299 19.91 -7.79 -1.36
CA SER A 299 19.83 -7.09 -0.07
C SER A 299 21.21 -7.05 0.59
N ASP A 300 21.40 -6.22 1.61
CA ASP A 300 22.68 -6.10 2.33
C ASP A 300 23.14 -7.40 3.02
N ALA A 301 22.20 -8.30 3.38
CA ALA A 301 22.50 -9.57 4.03
C ALA A 301 22.47 -10.78 3.07
N ASN A 302 21.73 -10.68 1.96
CA ASN A 302 21.44 -11.77 1.04
C ASN A 302 21.52 -11.29 -0.42
N GLY A 303 22.68 -10.75 -0.80
CA GLY A 303 22.98 -10.34 -2.16
C GLY A 303 23.06 -11.51 -3.14
N ASN A 304 22.80 -11.25 -4.42
CA ASN A 304 23.03 -12.23 -5.47
C ASN A 304 24.51 -12.19 -5.92
N THR A 305 25.04 -13.32 -6.37
CA THR A 305 26.45 -13.47 -6.72
C THR A 305 26.66 -14.10 -8.10
N ALA A 306 27.62 -13.57 -8.85
CA ALA A 306 28.08 -14.14 -10.11
C ALA A 306 29.51 -13.71 -10.42
N ARG A 307 30.09 -14.21 -11.51
CA ARG A 307 31.37 -13.70 -12.00
C ARG A 307 31.23 -12.31 -12.65
N SER A 308 30.18 -12.08 -13.44
CA SER A 308 29.79 -10.76 -13.93
C SER A 308 28.28 -10.55 -13.83
N GLY A 309 27.84 -9.35 -13.46
CA GLY A 309 26.41 -9.05 -13.24
C GLY A 309 25.91 -9.77 -12.00
N GLY A 310 26.35 -9.34 -10.82
CA GLY A 310 26.02 -10.00 -9.56
C GLY A 310 24.51 -10.17 -9.37
N ALA A 311 23.71 -9.19 -9.82
CA ALA A 311 22.27 -9.32 -9.93
C ALA A 311 21.82 -9.69 -11.35
N ILE A 312 22.07 -8.81 -12.32
CA ILE A 312 21.52 -8.91 -13.69
C ILE A 312 22.64 -8.89 -14.72
N ALA A 313 22.54 -9.77 -15.72
CA ALA A 313 23.36 -9.72 -16.92
C ALA A 313 22.51 -9.70 -18.19
N VAL A 314 22.79 -8.79 -19.11
CA VAL A 314 22.14 -8.71 -20.43
C VAL A 314 23.16 -8.59 -21.55
N LEU A 315 23.04 -9.43 -22.58
CA LEU A 315 23.94 -9.47 -23.72
C LEU A 315 23.13 -9.34 -25.01
N ASN A 316 23.43 -8.32 -25.82
CA ASN A 316 22.72 -8.01 -27.08
C ASN A 316 21.19 -7.85 -26.92
N ALA A 317 20.76 -7.27 -25.79
CA ALA A 317 19.35 -7.18 -25.40
C ALA A 317 18.98 -5.76 -24.94
N THR A 318 17.70 -5.56 -24.64
CA THR A 318 17.23 -4.34 -23.97
C THR A 318 16.93 -4.63 -22.50
N LEU A 319 17.39 -3.76 -21.59
CA LEU A 319 17.11 -3.82 -20.17
C LEU A 319 16.46 -2.51 -19.71
N ASN A 320 15.26 -2.60 -19.15
CA ASN A 320 14.56 -1.48 -18.53
C ASN A 320 14.35 -1.77 -17.04
N VAL A 321 14.90 -0.92 -16.18
CA VAL A 321 14.75 -0.98 -14.73
C VAL A 321 14.01 0.27 -14.27
N SER A 322 12.87 0.09 -13.59
CA SER A 322 12.00 1.20 -13.18
C SER A 322 11.44 0.99 -11.77
N ALA A 323 11.41 2.06 -10.97
CA ALA A 323 10.86 2.04 -9.60
C ALA A 323 11.43 0.91 -8.71
N SER A 324 12.67 0.46 -8.96
CA SER A 324 13.21 -0.79 -8.42
C SER A 324 14.47 -0.57 -7.59
N SER A 325 14.81 -1.57 -6.77
CA SER A 325 16.04 -1.58 -5.96
C SER A 325 16.95 -2.74 -6.33
N ILE A 326 18.19 -2.45 -6.72
CA ILE A 326 19.24 -3.45 -6.94
C ILE A 326 20.31 -3.24 -5.87
N VAL A 327 20.35 -4.13 -4.89
CA VAL A 327 21.03 -3.85 -3.62
C VAL A 327 21.94 -4.99 -3.18
N GLY A 328 23.16 -4.64 -2.73
CA GLY A 328 24.03 -5.58 -2.02
C GLY A 328 24.54 -6.75 -2.87
N ASN A 329 24.45 -6.68 -4.20
CA ASN A 329 24.87 -7.77 -5.09
C ASN A 329 26.38 -7.73 -5.35
N SER A 330 26.99 -8.88 -5.60
CA SER A 330 28.44 -8.99 -5.78
C SER A 330 28.82 -9.71 -7.06
N ALA A 331 29.80 -9.14 -7.77
CA ALA A 331 30.44 -9.75 -8.93
C ALA A 331 31.94 -9.91 -8.71
N ASP A 332 32.52 -11.03 -9.16
CA ASP A 332 33.97 -11.25 -9.05
C ASP A 332 34.79 -10.41 -10.04
N ILE A 333 34.18 -9.93 -11.13
CA ILE A 333 34.88 -9.17 -12.18
C ILE A 333 34.18 -7.85 -12.50
N GLU A 334 32.95 -7.87 -13.03
CA GLU A 334 32.31 -6.65 -13.55
C GLU A 334 30.83 -6.58 -13.21
N GLY A 335 30.35 -5.36 -12.93
CA GLY A 335 28.93 -5.08 -12.74
C GLY A 335 28.41 -5.77 -11.49
N GLY A 336 28.75 -5.25 -10.31
CA GLY A 336 28.27 -5.83 -9.04
C GLY A 336 26.75 -5.95 -9.00
N GLY A 337 26.04 -4.94 -9.49
CA GLY A 337 24.61 -5.00 -9.75
C GLY A 337 24.30 -5.52 -11.17
N LEU A 338 24.73 -4.77 -12.18
CA LEU A 338 24.31 -4.92 -13.58
C LEU A 338 25.52 -5.03 -14.50
N PHE A 339 25.52 -6.04 -15.36
CA PHE A 339 26.48 -6.21 -16.45
C PHE A 339 25.77 -6.21 -17.81
N ALA A 340 26.16 -5.31 -18.71
CA ALA A 340 25.57 -5.17 -20.02
C ALA A 340 26.61 -5.15 -21.14
N VAL A 341 26.35 -5.90 -22.22
CA VAL A 341 27.23 -5.96 -23.39
C VAL A 341 26.40 -5.82 -24.67
N TYR A 342 26.80 -4.95 -25.60
CA TYR A 342 26.10 -4.67 -26.86
C TYR A 342 24.60 -4.44 -26.72
N SER A 343 24.18 -3.80 -25.63
CA SER A 343 22.79 -3.71 -25.16
C SER A 343 22.30 -2.27 -25.07
N ASN A 344 20.98 -2.10 -24.91
CA ASN A 344 20.37 -0.83 -24.54
C ASN A 344 19.84 -0.91 -23.11
N VAL A 345 20.38 -0.10 -22.21
CA VAL A 345 20.06 -0.13 -20.78
C VAL A 345 19.43 1.19 -20.36
N THR A 346 18.24 1.13 -19.77
CA THR A 346 17.56 2.27 -19.16
C THR A 346 17.29 1.98 -17.69
N VAL A 347 17.71 2.89 -16.81
CA VAL A 347 17.44 2.86 -15.37
C VAL A 347 16.73 4.15 -14.99
N THR A 348 15.49 4.03 -14.51
CA THR A 348 14.61 5.16 -14.20
C THR A 348 14.05 5.03 -12.78
N ASN A 349 13.98 6.09 -11.99
CA ASN A 349 13.35 6.07 -10.65
C ASN A 349 13.83 4.90 -9.78
N SER A 350 15.12 4.57 -9.81
CA SER A 350 15.62 3.33 -9.19
C SER A 350 16.81 3.57 -8.28
N THR A 351 16.94 2.72 -7.27
CA THR A 351 18.03 2.77 -6.28
C THR A 351 18.97 1.59 -6.50
N LEU A 352 20.24 1.88 -6.79
CA LEU A 352 21.30 0.89 -6.91
C LEU A 352 22.30 1.16 -5.78
N SER A 353 22.31 0.31 -4.75
CA SER A 353 23.08 0.58 -3.53
C SER A 353 23.86 -0.61 -3.00
N GLY A 354 25.06 -0.37 -2.47
CA GLY A 354 25.83 -1.43 -1.81
C GLY A 354 26.34 -2.55 -2.72
N ASN A 355 26.24 -2.42 -4.05
CA ASN A 355 26.69 -3.46 -4.96
C ASN A 355 28.22 -3.41 -5.13
N SER A 356 28.86 -4.57 -5.33
CA SER A 356 30.32 -4.71 -5.34
C SER A 356 30.81 -5.46 -6.59
N GLY A 357 31.76 -4.89 -7.32
CA GLY A 357 32.41 -5.55 -8.45
C GLY A 357 33.68 -4.78 -8.87
N PRO A 358 34.80 -5.45 -9.21
CA PRO A 358 36.05 -4.74 -9.52
C PRO A 358 35.94 -3.63 -10.57
N TYR A 359 35.11 -3.82 -11.60
CA TYR A 359 34.77 -2.81 -12.61
C TYR A 359 33.27 -2.53 -12.57
N GLY A 360 32.87 -1.29 -12.26
CA GLY A 360 31.44 -0.96 -12.17
C GLY A 360 30.80 -1.59 -10.94
N GLY A 361 30.91 -0.96 -9.78
CA GLY A 361 30.32 -1.50 -8.56
C GLY A 361 28.80 -1.68 -8.69
N ALA A 362 28.10 -0.68 -9.23
CA ALA A 362 26.71 -0.82 -9.64
C ALA A 362 26.56 -1.33 -11.07
N ILE A 363 27.12 -0.64 -12.05
CA ILE A 363 26.89 -0.92 -13.48
C ILE A 363 28.23 -1.04 -14.23
N SER A 364 28.41 -2.13 -14.97
CA SER A 364 29.39 -2.25 -16.04
C SER A 364 28.68 -2.38 -17.39
N SER A 365 29.03 -1.53 -18.34
CA SER A 365 28.39 -1.42 -19.64
C SER A 365 29.43 -1.38 -20.76
N SER A 366 29.43 -2.37 -21.66
CA SER A 366 30.40 -2.48 -22.75
C SER A 366 29.73 -2.50 -24.12
N GLY A 367 30.16 -1.64 -25.04
CA GLY A 367 29.57 -1.50 -26.39
C GLY A 367 28.07 -1.20 -26.37
N SER A 368 27.57 -0.57 -25.30
CA SER A 368 26.15 -0.47 -24.97
C SER A 368 25.73 0.97 -24.77
N ASN A 369 24.46 1.28 -25.07
CA ASN A 369 23.85 2.56 -24.68
C ASN A 369 23.30 2.46 -23.26
N LEU A 370 23.65 3.43 -22.42
CA LEU A 370 23.22 3.50 -21.03
C LEU A 370 22.53 4.83 -20.74
N THR A 371 21.29 4.78 -20.27
CA THR A 371 20.54 5.93 -19.79
C THR A 371 20.16 5.73 -18.33
N VAL A 372 20.51 6.69 -17.47
CA VAL A 372 20.16 6.71 -16.04
C VAL A 372 19.43 8.03 -15.74
N THR A 373 18.17 7.92 -15.33
CA THR A 373 17.29 9.07 -15.10
C THR A 373 16.65 8.97 -13.72
N ASN A 374 16.61 10.08 -12.97
CA ASN A 374 15.96 10.15 -11.66
C ASN A 374 16.31 8.97 -10.74
N SER A 375 17.57 8.57 -10.70
CA SER A 375 18.01 7.35 -10.01
C SER A 375 19.17 7.64 -9.05
N THR A 376 19.29 6.83 -8.00
CA THR A 376 20.33 6.97 -6.98
C THR A 376 21.26 5.78 -7.00
N LEU A 377 22.53 6.00 -7.37
CA LEU A 377 23.63 5.06 -7.32
C LEU A 377 24.60 5.48 -6.22
N THR A 378 24.57 4.80 -5.07
CA THR A 378 25.36 5.16 -3.89
C THR A 378 25.91 3.92 -3.19
N LEU A 379 26.96 4.08 -2.37
CA LEU A 379 27.56 2.99 -1.57
C LEU A 379 28.02 1.77 -2.39
N ASN A 380 28.11 1.88 -3.72
CA ASN A 380 28.62 0.81 -4.56
C ASN A 380 30.15 0.80 -4.53
N GLN A 381 30.75 -0.37 -4.70
CA GLN A 381 32.15 -0.63 -4.42
C GLN A 381 32.83 -1.24 -5.63
N ALA A 382 33.92 -0.63 -6.09
CA ALA A 382 34.79 -1.16 -7.14
C ALA A 382 36.26 -1.07 -6.77
N THR A 383 37.05 -2.12 -6.99
CA THR A 383 38.48 -2.11 -6.66
C THR A 383 39.36 -1.52 -7.76
N SER A 384 38.85 -1.38 -8.99
CA SER A 384 39.61 -0.88 -10.13
C SER A 384 39.08 0.47 -10.66
N VAL A 385 37.89 0.51 -11.26
CA VAL A 385 37.34 1.71 -11.91
C VAL A 385 35.82 1.74 -11.81
N GLY A 386 35.25 2.93 -11.62
CA GLY A 386 33.81 3.17 -11.69
C GLY A 386 33.06 2.55 -10.51
N GLY A 387 33.26 3.08 -9.31
CA GLY A 387 32.55 2.66 -8.10
C GLY A 387 31.04 2.58 -8.32
N GLY A 388 30.46 3.59 -9.00
CA GLY A 388 29.09 3.55 -9.50
C GLY A 388 29.01 2.89 -10.88
N ILE A 389 29.49 3.60 -11.90
CA ILE A 389 29.35 3.18 -13.31
C ILE A 389 30.72 3.10 -13.98
N VAL A 390 30.95 2.02 -14.72
CA VAL A 390 31.94 1.97 -15.80
C VAL A 390 31.24 1.75 -17.14
N ALA A 391 31.61 2.54 -18.16
CA ALA A 391 31.13 2.35 -19.51
C ALA A 391 32.28 2.43 -20.54
N THR A 392 32.38 1.39 -21.35
CA THR A 392 33.36 1.28 -22.45
C THR A 392 32.64 1.05 -23.77
N GLY A 393 33.14 1.63 -24.86
CA GLY A 393 32.50 1.47 -26.17
C GLY A 393 33.28 2.12 -27.30
N ASP A 394 32.67 2.15 -28.47
CA ASP A 394 33.20 2.74 -29.69
C ASP A 394 32.50 4.07 -30.04
N SER A 395 32.97 4.71 -31.11
CA SER A 395 32.37 5.95 -31.63
C SER A 395 30.94 5.71 -32.13
N GLY A 396 29.97 5.86 -31.22
CA GLY A 396 28.55 5.62 -31.47
C GLY A 396 27.77 5.30 -30.20
N ASP A 397 28.44 4.72 -29.21
CA ASP A 397 27.83 4.37 -27.93
C ASP A 397 27.67 5.59 -27.02
N THR A 398 26.56 5.63 -26.28
CA THR A 398 26.17 6.79 -25.48
C THR A 398 25.91 6.46 -24.01
N VAL A 399 26.32 7.37 -23.14
CA VAL A 399 25.97 7.39 -21.72
C VAL A 399 25.22 8.69 -21.43
N ILE A 400 23.99 8.57 -20.93
CA ILE A 400 23.13 9.70 -20.55
C ILE A 400 22.79 9.57 -19.07
N ILE A 401 23.11 10.59 -18.29
CA ILE A 401 22.81 10.66 -16.86
C ILE A 401 22.05 11.96 -16.59
N GLN A 402 20.82 11.86 -16.08
CA GLN A 402 19.93 13.00 -15.88
C GLN A 402 19.20 12.91 -14.55
N ASN A 403 19.03 14.05 -13.85
CA ASN A 403 18.32 14.12 -12.57
C ASN A 403 18.77 13.06 -11.55
N SER A 404 20.02 12.61 -11.60
CA SER A 404 20.45 11.40 -10.87
C SER A 404 21.55 11.71 -9.88
N ILE A 405 21.69 10.85 -8.87
CA ILE A 405 22.77 10.90 -7.89
C ILE A 405 23.70 9.73 -8.15
N ILE A 406 24.97 10.01 -8.40
CA ILE A 406 26.04 9.01 -8.52
C ILE A 406 27.17 9.49 -7.62
N ALA A 407 27.08 9.16 -6.34
CA ALA A 407 27.98 9.68 -5.32
C ALA A 407 28.11 8.70 -4.16
N GLY A 408 29.20 8.80 -3.40
CA GLY A 408 29.43 7.91 -2.25
C GLY A 408 29.81 6.47 -2.64
N ASN A 409 30.19 6.22 -3.90
CA ASN A 409 30.60 4.90 -4.37
C ASN A 409 32.12 4.71 -4.19
N LEU A 410 32.57 4.81 -2.93
CA LEU A 410 34.00 4.92 -2.59
C LEU A 410 34.52 3.61 -2.00
N THR A 411 35.43 2.98 -2.72
CA THR A 411 36.28 1.88 -2.23
C THR A 411 37.68 2.40 -2.03
N SER A 412 38.13 2.51 -0.77
CA SER A 412 39.48 2.94 -0.37
C SER A 412 39.92 4.37 -0.76
N GLY A 413 39.03 5.20 -1.32
CA GLY A 413 39.28 6.62 -1.61
C GLY A 413 40.03 6.92 -2.91
N THR A 414 40.39 5.92 -3.69
CA THR A 414 41.15 6.06 -4.95
C THR A 414 40.33 5.87 -6.21
N VAL A 415 39.20 5.15 -6.14
CA VAL A 415 38.38 4.80 -7.31
C VAL A 415 37.32 5.88 -7.59
N PRO A 416 37.14 6.31 -8.86
CA PRO A 416 36.11 7.29 -9.26
C PRO A 416 34.70 6.73 -9.12
N ASP A 417 33.70 7.61 -8.95
CA ASP A 417 32.29 7.22 -9.07
C ASP A 417 31.95 6.74 -10.50
N LEU A 418 32.62 7.30 -11.52
CA LEU A 418 32.33 7.11 -12.93
C LEU A 418 33.62 6.82 -13.73
N GLY A 419 33.59 5.86 -14.65
CA GLY A 419 34.68 5.57 -15.57
C GLY A 419 34.21 5.44 -17.01
N PHE A 420 34.73 6.27 -17.92
CA PHE A 420 34.30 6.29 -19.32
C PHE A 420 35.47 6.14 -20.28
N SER A 421 35.37 5.19 -21.21
CA SER A 421 36.35 4.97 -22.28
C SER A 421 35.66 4.80 -23.63
N GLY A 422 36.03 5.60 -24.63
CA GLY A 422 35.51 5.48 -26.01
C GLY A 422 34.03 5.85 -26.21
N VAL A 423 33.29 6.18 -25.16
CA VAL A 423 31.85 6.53 -25.21
C VAL A 423 31.59 8.05 -25.21
N ALA A 424 30.53 8.47 -25.90
CA ALA A 424 29.98 9.82 -25.79
C ALA A 424 29.15 9.94 -24.49
N ARG A 425 29.29 11.04 -23.76
CA ARG A 425 28.67 11.22 -22.44
C ARG A 425 27.87 12.52 -22.36
N THR A 426 26.68 12.45 -21.77
CA THR A 426 25.83 13.59 -21.46
C THR A 426 25.37 13.51 -20.01
N VAL A 427 25.80 14.46 -19.18
CA VAL A 427 25.42 14.54 -17.76
C VAL A 427 24.73 15.87 -17.53
N ARG A 428 23.50 15.86 -17.03
CA ARG A 428 22.68 17.06 -16.79
C ARG A 428 21.91 16.96 -15.49
N PHE A 429 21.76 18.07 -14.77
CA PHE A 429 20.98 18.15 -13.53
C PHE A 429 21.27 16.99 -12.55
N SER A 430 22.53 16.58 -12.43
CA SER A 430 22.91 15.39 -11.65
C SER A 430 23.99 15.72 -10.61
N LEU A 431 23.98 14.97 -9.51
CA LEU A 431 24.96 15.08 -8.44
C LEU A 431 25.99 13.96 -8.61
N ILE A 432 27.19 14.34 -8.99
CA ILE A 432 28.34 13.45 -9.16
C ILE A 432 29.29 13.65 -8.00
N GLY A 433 29.51 12.60 -7.20
CA GLY A 433 30.33 12.66 -5.99
C GLY A 433 31.77 13.04 -6.30
N ARG A 434 32.37 12.41 -7.32
CA ARG A 434 33.73 12.68 -7.79
C ARG A 434 33.84 12.75 -9.30
N ASN A 435 34.73 13.60 -9.79
CA ASN A 435 34.91 13.87 -11.21
C ASN A 435 36.11 13.20 -11.87
N ASP A 436 36.90 12.39 -11.15
CA ASP A 436 38.01 11.67 -11.74
C ASP A 436 37.53 10.71 -12.85
N ALA A 437 38.30 10.61 -13.93
CA ALA A 437 37.95 9.88 -15.17
C ALA A 437 36.66 10.33 -15.90
N THR A 438 35.96 11.36 -15.42
CA THR A 438 34.69 11.82 -16.01
C THR A 438 34.84 12.90 -17.08
N GLY A 439 35.94 13.64 -17.08
CA GLY A 439 36.11 14.84 -17.92
C GLY A 439 35.22 16.04 -17.53
N LEU A 440 34.46 15.93 -16.43
CA LEU A 440 33.64 17.02 -15.87
C LEU A 440 34.49 17.94 -15.00
N ALA A 441 34.18 19.24 -15.00
CA ALA A 441 34.83 20.20 -14.12
C ALA A 441 34.16 20.20 -12.74
N PRO A 442 34.93 20.30 -11.64
CA PRO A 442 34.34 20.37 -10.31
C PRO A 442 33.61 21.70 -10.10
N THR A 443 32.51 21.67 -9.36
CA THR A 443 31.72 22.84 -8.97
C THR A 443 32.15 23.38 -7.61
N SER A 444 31.85 24.66 -7.31
CA SER A 444 32.20 25.31 -6.05
C SER A 444 30.97 25.66 -5.22
N GLY A 445 30.96 25.23 -3.96
CA GLY A 445 29.87 25.54 -3.02
C GLY A 445 28.53 24.99 -3.49
N THR A 446 27.50 25.84 -3.52
CA THR A 446 26.10 25.48 -3.82
C THR A 446 25.67 25.81 -5.25
N THR A 447 26.60 26.16 -6.13
CA THR A 447 26.33 26.60 -7.52
C THR A 447 26.61 25.46 -8.51
N PRO A 448 25.64 25.08 -9.37
CA PRO A 448 25.85 24.04 -10.35
C PRO A 448 26.68 24.53 -11.57
N ASP A 449 27.11 23.59 -12.41
CA ASP A 449 27.69 23.90 -13.73
C ASP A 449 26.63 24.39 -14.74
N ALA A 450 27.06 24.70 -15.96
CA ALA A 450 26.17 25.19 -17.03
C ALA A 450 25.08 24.17 -17.45
N ASN A 451 25.23 22.90 -17.09
CA ASN A 451 24.28 21.82 -17.36
C ASN A 451 23.43 21.46 -16.13
N GLY A 452 23.53 22.24 -15.04
CA GLY A 452 22.79 22.02 -13.80
C GLY A 452 23.41 20.96 -12.87
N ASN A 453 24.62 20.47 -13.14
CA ASN A 453 25.24 19.43 -12.33
C ASN A 453 25.94 19.97 -11.10
N PHE A 454 25.96 19.16 -10.03
CA PHE A 454 26.88 19.30 -8.90
C PHE A 454 27.96 18.26 -9.03
N VAL A 455 29.21 18.70 -9.10
CA VAL A 455 30.34 17.83 -9.40
C VAL A 455 31.42 18.04 -8.34
N GLY A 456 31.73 16.99 -7.57
CA GLY A 456 32.82 17.03 -6.60
C GLY A 456 34.21 16.91 -7.24
N GLY A 457 35.24 17.10 -6.42
CA GLY A 457 36.63 17.03 -6.87
C GLY A 457 37.14 15.60 -7.10
N SER A 458 38.41 15.51 -7.52
CA SER A 458 39.02 14.27 -7.99
C SER A 458 39.62 13.41 -6.87
N THR A 459 39.37 13.75 -5.60
CA THR A 459 39.88 13.03 -4.42
C THR A 459 38.77 12.82 -3.41
N ALA A 460 38.91 11.83 -2.52
CA ALA A 460 37.87 11.50 -1.55
C ALA A 460 37.55 12.68 -0.61
N GLY A 461 38.56 13.47 -0.22
CA GLY A 461 38.37 14.65 0.63
C GLY A 461 37.71 15.85 -0.07
N THR A 462 37.63 15.83 -1.41
CA THR A 462 36.97 16.87 -2.21
C THR A 462 35.68 16.36 -2.87
N ALA A 463 35.30 15.11 -2.59
CA ALA A 463 34.06 14.53 -3.07
C ALA A 463 32.84 15.21 -2.42
N ILE A 464 31.75 15.34 -3.16
CA ILE A 464 30.47 15.79 -2.61
C ILE A 464 29.82 14.61 -1.89
N ASN A 465 29.51 14.81 -0.60
CA ASN A 465 28.61 13.91 0.10
C ASN A 465 27.17 14.20 -0.34
N PRO A 466 26.42 13.22 -0.88
CA PRO A 466 25.05 13.44 -1.33
C PRO A 466 24.06 13.65 -0.17
N MET A 467 24.50 13.48 1.09
CA MET A 467 23.68 13.64 2.30
C MET A 467 22.41 12.80 2.23
N LEU A 468 22.61 11.49 2.11
CA LEU A 468 21.55 10.50 2.06
C LEU A 468 21.35 9.85 3.44
N GLY A 469 20.11 9.54 3.78
CA GLY A 469 19.77 8.64 4.90
C GLY A 469 20.18 7.19 4.61
N PRO A 470 20.02 6.27 5.59
CA PRO A 470 20.26 4.85 5.36
C PRO A 470 19.35 4.27 4.29
N LEU A 471 19.74 3.14 3.70
CA LEU A 471 18.86 2.37 2.83
C LEU A 471 17.79 1.72 3.70
N GLN A 472 16.53 2.09 3.50
CA GLN A 472 15.43 1.59 4.30
C GLN A 472 14.09 1.71 3.56
N ASP A 473 13.04 1.22 4.19
CA ASP A 473 11.67 1.47 3.73
C ASP A 473 11.30 2.92 4.06
N ASN A 474 11.09 3.73 3.01
CA ASN A 474 10.64 5.12 3.13
C ASN A 474 9.23 5.31 2.55
N GLY A 475 8.39 4.27 2.59
CA GLY A 475 6.97 4.33 2.20
C GLY A 475 6.67 3.88 0.77
N GLY A 476 7.45 2.95 0.22
CA GLY A 476 7.27 2.43 -1.14
C GLY A 476 7.47 0.90 -1.20
N PRO A 477 7.20 0.25 -2.36
CA PRO A 477 7.33 -1.20 -2.51
C PRO A 477 8.78 -1.70 -2.50
N THR A 478 9.75 -0.78 -2.60
CA THR A 478 11.18 -1.08 -2.67
C THR A 478 11.97 -0.08 -1.82
N LEU A 479 13.14 -0.50 -1.30
CA LEU A 479 13.95 0.33 -0.40
C LEU A 479 14.60 1.51 -1.14
N THR A 480 14.65 2.67 -0.50
CA THR A 480 15.25 3.89 -1.04
C THR A 480 16.20 4.54 -0.04
N HIS A 481 16.99 5.51 -0.51
CA HIS A 481 17.72 6.43 0.34
C HIS A 481 16.97 7.77 0.40
N GLU A 482 16.53 8.20 1.59
CA GLU A 482 15.95 9.53 1.78
C GLU A 482 17.03 10.59 1.52
N LEU A 483 16.67 11.67 0.81
CA LEU A 483 17.50 12.89 0.76
C LEU A 483 17.39 13.64 2.08
N LEU A 484 18.50 13.88 2.78
CA LEU A 484 18.49 14.69 4.00
C LEU A 484 18.31 16.19 3.66
N ALA A 485 17.80 16.98 4.63
CA ALA A 485 17.32 18.35 4.42
C ALA A 485 18.35 19.32 3.77
N THR A 486 19.64 19.08 3.97
CA THR A 486 20.73 19.92 3.46
C THR A 486 21.42 19.32 2.23
N SER A 487 20.88 18.25 1.66
CA SER A 487 21.40 17.66 0.43
C SER A 487 21.35 18.64 -0.73
N LEU A 488 22.40 18.65 -1.56
CA LEU A 488 22.43 19.38 -2.83
C LEU A 488 21.52 18.76 -3.91
N GLY A 489 20.95 17.58 -3.66
CA GLY A 489 19.95 16.97 -4.55
C GLY A 489 18.56 17.59 -4.43
N VAL A 490 18.25 18.26 -3.30
CA VAL A 490 16.90 18.74 -2.99
C VAL A 490 16.52 19.98 -3.80
N ASN A 491 15.46 19.86 -4.61
CA ASN A 491 14.90 20.84 -5.54
C ASN A 491 15.92 21.37 -6.56
N ARG A 492 16.83 20.50 -7.02
CA ARG A 492 17.90 20.87 -7.96
C ARG A 492 17.89 20.11 -9.28
N GLY A 493 16.95 19.20 -9.49
CA GLY A 493 16.75 18.53 -10.76
C GLY A 493 16.08 19.44 -11.80
N SER A 494 15.63 18.83 -12.90
CA SER A 494 14.88 19.50 -13.97
C SER A 494 13.63 18.73 -14.31
N ASN A 495 12.47 19.38 -14.18
CA ASN A 495 11.17 18.79 -14.51
C ASN A 495 11.11 18.32 -15.98
N ALA A 496 11.83 19.00 -16.88
CA ALA A 496 11.87 18.62 -18.30
C ALA A 496 12.57 17.28 -18.56
N PHE A 497 13.42 16.83 -17.64
CA PHE A 497 14.11 15.54 -17.70
C PHE A 497 13.55 14.51 -16.72
N ALA A 498 12.48 14.84 -16.00
CA ALA A 498 11.75 13.91 -15.16
C ALA A 498 10.80 13.06 -16.01
N VAL A 499 11.38 12.19 -16.83
CA VAL A 499 10.69 11.39 -17.83
C VAL A 499 11.14 9.94 -17.79
N ASP A 500 10.33 9.04 -18.34
CA ASP A 500 10.69 7.65 -18.59
C ASP A 500 11.18 7.45 -20.05
N PRO A 501 12.51 7.31 -20.27
CA PRO A 501 13.04 7.14 -21.62
C PRO A 501 12.64 5.82 -22.28
N ALA A 502 12.39 4.76 -21.49
CA ALA A 502 11.97 3.47 -22.02
C ALA A 502 10.55 3.52 -22.61
N ASN A 503 9.74 4.47 -22.13
CA ASN A 503 8.37 4.70 -22.57
C ASN A 503 8.21 6.04 -23.28
N GLY A 504 9.10 6.33 -24.24
CA GLY A 504 8.97 7.48 -25.13
C GLY A 504 9.10 8.85 -24.47
N ASN A 505 9.84 8.96 -23.36
CA ASN A 505 9.98 10.17 -22.54
C ASN A 505 8.65 10.67 -21.96
N THR A 506 7.78 9.76 -21.53
CA THR A 506 6.56 10.12 -20.79
C THR A 506 6.93 10.76 -19.43
N PRO A 507 6.24 11.83 -18.99
CA PRO A 507 6.53 12.44 -17.69
C PRO A 507 6.38 11.46 -16.52
N LEU A 508 7.30 11.53 -15.57
CA LEU A 508 7.23 10.78 -14.32
C LEU A 508 6.30 11.51 -13.37
N LEU A 509 5.15 10.88 -13.05
CA LEU A 509 4.18 11.45 -12.11
C LEU A 509 4.63 11.34 -10.65
N GLY A 510 5.44 10.33 -10.34
CA GLY A 510 5.99 10.15 -9.01
C GLY A 510 7.41 9.66 -8.95
N ASP A 511 7.93 9.53 -7.73
CA ASP A 511 9.27 9.01 -7.47
C ASP A 511 9.28 7.46 -7.39
N GLN A 512 10.38 6.86 -6.93
CA GLN A 512 10.50 5.39 -6.83
C GLN A 512 9.39 4.75 -5.98
N ARG A 513 8.89 5.45 -4.96
CA ARG A 513 7.97 4.86 -3.97
C ARG A 513 6.59 4.64 -4.54
N SER A 514 6.09 5.58 -5.34
CA SER A 514 4.78 5.45 -5.96
C SER A 514 4.58 6.52 -7.04
N PRO A 515 3.89 6.22 -8.15
CA PRO A 515 3.39 7.25 -9.05
C PRO A 515 2.37 8.18 -8.38
N ALA A 516 1.79 7.80 -7.24
CA ALA A 516 0.88 8.64 -6.46
C ALA A 516 1.60 9.65 -5.55
N ILE A 517 2.93 9.52 -5.39
CA ILE A 517 3.74 10.48 -4.64
C ILE A 517 4.32 11.46 -5.66
N PRO A 518 3.88 12.74 -5.71
CA PRO A 518 4.24 13.65 -6.79
C PRO A 518 5.74 13.77 -7.03
N ARG A 519 6.20 13.69 -8.28
CA ARG A 519 7.64 13.76 -8.60
C ARG A 519 8.26 15.15 -8.36
N ALA A 520 7.44 16.18 -8.18
CA ALA A 520 7.87 17.53 -7.80
C ALA A 520 6.72 18.28 -7.11
N PHE A 521 7.07 19.13 -6.14
CA PHE A 521 6.21 20.23 -5.67
C PHE A 521 6.54 21.56 -6.39
N ASN A 522 7.78 21.70 -6.86
CA ASN A 522 8.22 22.82 -7.71
C ASN A 522 9.24 22.30 -8.73
N THR A 523 10.43 21.94 -8.23
CA THR A 523 11.52 21.40 -9.02
C THR A 523 11.82 20.01 -8.50
N VAL A 524 11.86 19.02 -9.38
CA VAL A 524 12.18 17.64 -8.97
C VAL A 524 13.52 17.59 -8.23
N ASP A 525 13.63 16.69 -7.26
CA ASP A 525 14.89 16.34 -6.66
C ASP A 525 15.75 15.51 -7.63
N MET A 526 17.07 15.57 -7.42
CA MET A 526 17.99 14.62 -8.03
C MET A 526 17.89 13.28 -7.28
N GLY A 527 17.87 12.17 -8.03
CA GLY A 527 17.89 10.81 -7.47
C GLY A 527 16.52 10.12 -7.53
N ALA A 528 16.43 8.96 -6.90
CA ALA A 528 15.24 8.11 -6.90
C ALA A 528 14.12 8.56 -5.95
N PHE A 529 14.45 9.44 -5.01
CA PHE A 529 13.57 9.89 -3.95
C PHE A 529 13.26 11.38 -4.10
N GLU A 530 12.00 11.74 -3.87
CA GLU A 530 11.53 13.12 -3.80
C GLU A 530 11.24 13.52 -2.35
N ARG A 531 11.98 14.50 -1.83
CA ARG A 531 11.78 15.05 -0.49
C ARG A 531 10.79 16.19 -0.56
N PHE A 532 9.60 15.95 -0.02
CA PHE A 532 8.64 17.01 0.28
C PHE A 532 9.11 17.75 1.54
N ASN A 533 9.96 18.74 1.32
CA ASN A 533 10.34 19.65 2.40
C ASN A 533 9.28 20.75 2.46
N VAL A 534 8.19 20.53 3.20
CA VAL A 534 7.24 21.61 3.48
C VAL A 534 7.87 22.54 4.50
N SER A 535 8.54 23.59 4.00
CA SER A 535 9.08 24.64 4.85
C SER A 535 7.95 25.58 5.26
N GLY A 536 7.18 25.19 6.28
CA GLY A 536 6.05 25.97 6.81
C GLY A 536 4.70 25.24 6.71
N PRO A 537 3.60 25.94 7.03
CA PRO A 537 2.27 25.35 6.97
C PRO A 537 1.86 25.01 5.53
N ILE A 538 1.19 23.87 5.34
CA ILE A 538 0.51 23.49 4.11
C ILE A 538 -0.77 24.32 4.04
N VAL A 539 -0.94 25.17 3.03
CA VAL A 539 -2.09 26.09 2.95
C VAL A 539 -3.09 25.63 1.90
N VAL A 540 -4.22 25.08 2.35
CA VAL A 540 -5.36 24.74 1.50
C VAL A 540 -5.89 26.01 0.85
N SER A 541 -6.03 25.99 -0.47
CA SER A 541 -6.32 27.19 -1.28
C SER A 541 -7.53 27.04 -2.20
N THR A 542 -8.06 25.83 -2.37
CA THR A 542 -9.35 25.55 -3.03
C THR A 542 -10.32 24.88 -2.05
N ALA A 543 -11.62 25.04 -2.32
CA ALA A 543 -12.70 24.32 -1.61
C ALA A 543 -13.12 23.03 -2.35
N VAL A 544 -12.56 22.80 -3.54
CA VAL A 544 -12.79 21.57 -4.31
C VAL A 544 -12.14 20.40 -3.58
N ASP A 545 -12.84 19.27 -3.54
CA ASP A 545 -12.31 18.02 -3.01
C ASP A 545 -11.81 17.15 -4.16
N GLU A 546 -10.53 17.26 -4.47
CA GLU A 546 -9.86 16.57 -5.56
C GLU A 546 -8.50 15.98 -5.14
N LEU A 547 -7.91 15.21 -6.06
CA LEU A 547 -6.59 14.60 -5.90
C LEU A 547 -5.99 14.47 -7.30
N ASP A 548 -5.74 15.61 -7.94
CA ASP A 548 -5.22 15.68 -9.30
C ASP A 548 -3.71 15.92 -9.34
N GLY A 549 -3.12 16.26 -8.19
CA GLY A 549 -1.70 16.48 -8.02
C GLY A 549 -1.25 17.91 -8.31
N ASP A 550 -2.16 18.83 -8.66
CA ASP A 550 -1.87 20.26 -8.75
C ASP A 550 -1.88 20.89 -7.36
N THR A 551 -0.68 20.95 -6.78
CA THR A 551 -0.48 21.51 -5.44
C THR A 551 -0.18 23.02 -5.46
N SER A 552 -0.43 23.69 -6.58
CA SER A 552 -0.14 25.11 -6.73
C SER A 552 -1.09 25.99 -5.90
N ASN A 553 -0.63 27.20 -5.59
CA ASN A 553 -1.44 28.15 -4.81
C ASN A 553 -2.66 28.60 -5.64
N GLY A 554 -3.85 28.33 -5.12
CA GLY A 554 -5.13 28.50 -5.80
C GLY A 554 -5.82 27.18 -6.12
N ASP A 555 -5.09 26.06 -6.05
CA ASP A 555 -5.57 24.73 -6.46
C ASP A 555 -5.37 23.65 -5.38
N LEU A 556 -4.44 23.86 -4.43
CA LEU A 556 -4.21 22.86 -3.38
C LEU A 556 -5.47 22.61 -2.52
N SER A 557 -6.04 21.40 -2.63
CA SER A 557 -7.22 20.95 -1.88
C SER A 557 -6.88 20.46 -0.47
N LEU A 558 -7.90 20.28 0.38
CA LEU A 558 -7.70 19.68 1.72
C LEU A 558 -7.22 18.24 1.63
N ARG A 559 -7.68 17.47 0.63
CA ARG A 559 -7.30 16.08 0.45
C ARG A 559 -5.84 15.94 0.08
N GLU A 560 -5.38 16.75 -0.87
CA GLU A 560 -3.95 16.82 -1.21
C GLU A 560 -3.11 17.33 -0.05
N ALA A 561 -3.59 18.32 0.70
CA ALA A 561 -2.88 18.80 1.89
C ALA A 561 -2.69 17.71 2.95
N VAL A 562 -3.71 16.85 3.14
CA VAL A 562 -3.62 15.68 4.02
C VAL A 562 -2.62 14.65 3.49
N ASP A 563 -2.67 14.33 2.20
CA ASP A 563 -1.72 13.39 1.58
C ASP A 563 -0.28 13.88 1.67
N LEU A 564 -0.06 15.18 1.44
CA LEU A 564 1.24 15.83 1.62
C LEU A 564 1.72 15.74 3.08
N ALA A 565 0.84 15.97 4.05
CA ALA A 565 1.18 15.89 5.46
C ALA A 565 1.53 14.44 5.89
N ASN A 566 0.93 13.44 5.25
CA ASN A 566 1.21 12.02 5.54
C ASN A 566 2.56 11.56 4.97
N ILE A 567 2.99 12.08 3.82
CA ILE A 567 4.26 11.70 3.18
C ILE A 567 5.45 12.56 3.64
N SER A 568 5.19 13.62 4.40
CA SER A 568 6.21 14.55 4.90
C SER A 568 6.66 14.16 6.32
N PRO A 569 7.92 13.79 6.54
CA PRO A 569 8.42 13.41 7.87
C PRO A 569 8.24 14.53 8.90
N GLY A 570 7.80 14.18 10.12
CA GLY A 570 7.65 15.12 11.24
C GLY A 570 6.23 15.62 11.45
N SER A 571 6.05 16.57 12.39
CA SER A 571 4.73 17.14 12.66
C SER A 571 4.40 18.26 11.68
N ASN A 572 3.31 18.11 10.94
CA ASN A 572 2.89 19.03 9.89
C ASN A 572 1.72 19.90 10.36
N THR A 573 1.64 21.13 9.86
CA THR A 573 0.50 22.04 10.10
C THR A 573 -0.21 22.32 8.78
N ILE A 574 -1.52 22.09 8.74
CA ILE A 574 -2.41 22.46 7.65
C ILE A 574 -3.19 23.71 8.04
N GLN A 575 -3.21 24.72 7.17
CA GLN A 575 -3.94 25.97 7.30
C GLN A 575 -4.83 26.20 6.08
N PHE A 576 -5.69 27.22 6.14
CA PHE A 576 -6.63 27.55 5.06
C PHE A 576 -6.42 28.99 4.60
N ALA A 577 -6.36 29.19 3.29
CA ALA A 577 -6.31 30.52 2.70
C ALA A 577 -7.56 31.31 3.08
N SER A 578 -7.40 32.60 3.36
CA SER A 578 -8.53 33.49 3.72
C SER A 578 -9.58 33.61 2.62
N SER A 579 -9.23 33.27 1.37
CA SER A 579 -10.15 33.18 0.24
C SER A 579 -11.24 32.12 0.42
N LEU A 580 -11.03 31.13 1.29
CA LEU A 580 -11.98 30.04 1.56
C LEU A 580 -12.98 30.37 2.68
N ASN A 581 -12.81 31.49 3.37
CA ASN A 581 -13.62 31.85 4.53
C ASN A 581 -15.13 31.83 4.22
N GLY A 582 -15.86 30.99 4.96
CA GLY A 582 -17.31 30.81 4.85
C GLY A 582 -17.76 29.92 3.69
N THR A 583 -16.84 29.40 2.88
CA THR A 583 -17.13 28.43 1.81
C THR A 583 -16.92 27.02 2.33
N PRO A 584 -17.96 26.17 2.38
CA PRO A 584 -17.77 24.78 2.81
C PRO A 584 -16.89 23.98 1.86
N ILE A 585 -15.97 23.22 2.43
CA ILE A 585 -15.19 22.19 1.75
C ILE A 585 -16.02 20.91 1.79
N ALA A 586 -16.66 20.60 0.67
CA ALA A 586 -17.57 19.47 0.55
C ALA A 586 -16.79 18.21 0.16
N LEU A 587 -16.67 17.25 1.07
CA LEU A 587 -15.96 15.99 0.80
C LEU A 587 -16.81 15.09 -0.10
N SER A 588 -16.49 15.08 -1.40
CA SER A 588 -17.16 14.25 -2.40
C SER A 588 -16.44 12.93 -2.70
N ALA A 589 -15.14 12.85 -2.40
CA ALA A 589 -14.31 11.67 -2.60
C ALA A 589 -14.18 10.80 -1.33
N GLY A 590 -14.93 11.16 -0.27
CA GLY A 590 -15.05 10.36 0.95
C GLY A 590 -14.08 10.77 2.06
N GLU A 591 -13.76 9.80 2.92
CA GLU A 591 -12.95 9.96 4.13
C GLU A 591 -11.52 10.47 3.87
N LEU A 592 -10.97 11.23 4.83
CA LEU A 592 -9.58 11.68 4.88
C LEU A 592 -8.81 10.90 5.95
N THR A 593 -7.66 10.32 5.59
CA THR A 593 -6.85 9.52 6.53
C THR A 593 -5.63 10.31 7.01
N LEU A 594 -5.41 10.36 8.32
CA LEU A 594 -4.21 10.95 8.95
C LEU A 594 -3.30 9.84 9.50
N GLY A 595 -2.09 9.72 8.93
CA GLY A 595 -1.08 8.71 9.24
C GLY A 595 0.02 9.18 10.21
N GLU A 596 0.36 10.47 10.15
CA GLU A 596 1.41 11.12 10.94
C GLU A 596 0.83 12.26 11.80
N GLY A 597 1.59 12.77 12.77
CA GLY A 597 1.11 13.83 13.66
C GLY A 597 0.80 15.15 12.92
N VAL A 598 -0.48 15.49 12.73
CA VAL A 598 -0.94 16.68 11.98
C VAL A 598 -1.75 17.63 12.85
N SER A 599 -1.48 18.94 12.69
CA SER A 599 -2.29 20.03 13.22
C SER A 599 -3.09 20.71 12.11
N ILE A 600 -4.42 20.69 12.19
CA ILE A 600 -5.33 21.36 11.25
C ILE A 600 -5.85 22.62 11.93
N VAL A 601 -5.44 23.78 11.40
CA VAL A 601 -5.74 25.11 11.96
C VAL A 601 -6.60 25.89 10.97
N GLY A 602 -7.90 25.97 11.27
CA GLY A 602 -8.87 26.77 10.53
C GLY A 602 -8.79 28.26 10.84
N ASN A 603 -9.47 29.05 10.00
CA ASN A 603 -9.60 30.50 10.17
C ASN A 603 -10.69 30.88 11.20
N GLY A 604 -11.23 29.90 11.93
CA GLY A 604 -12.34 30.01 12.86
C GLY A 604 -13.49 29.08 12.46
N ALA A 605 -14.22 28.54 13.45
CA ALA A 605 -15.24 27.51 13.21
C ALA A 605 -16.34 27.96 12.22
N ASP A 606 -16.69 29.24 12.21
CA ASP A 606 -17.69 29.79 11.27
C ASP A 606 -17.10 30.09 9.87
N GLN A 607 -15.78 29.97 9.70
CA GLN A 607 -15.05 30.30 8.47
C GLN A 607 -14.51 29.05 7.77
N THR A 608 -14.04 28.06 8.51
CA THR A 608 -13.51 26.81 7.96
C THR A 608 -14.48 25.67 8.23
N ILE A 609 -15.29 25.32 7.24
CA ILE A 609 -16.32 24.28 7.33
C ILE A 609 -15.90 23.11 6.45
N ILE A 610 -15.75 21.93 7.05
CA ILE A 610 -15.45 20.66 6.38
C ILE A 610 -16.71 19.80 6.50
N ASP A 611 -17.35 19.54 5.36
CA ASP A 611 -18.67 18.93 5.27
C ASP A 611 -18.60 17.60 4.52
N ALA A 612 -18.87 16.49 5.22
CA ALA A 612 -18.91 15.16 4.61
C ALA A 612 -20.25 14.83 3.91
N GLN A 613 -21.20 15.76 3.85
CA GLN A 613 -22.44 15.65 3.08
C GLN A 613 -23.30 14.40 3.38
N GLN A 614 -23.10 13.81 4.55
CA GLN A 614 -23.64 12.52 4.96
C GLN A 614 -23.29 11.37 4.02
N THR A 615 -22.15 11.43 3.33
CA THR A 615 -21.69 10.37 2.41
C THR A 615 -20.54 9.53 2.98
N SER A 616 -19.79 10.05 3.96
CA SER A 616 -18.65 9.34 4.55
C SER A 616 -18.35 9.80 5.97
N ARG A 617 -17.41 9.13 6.65
CA ARG A 617 -16.67 9.73 7.76
C ARG A 617 -15.86 10.93 7.23
N ILE A 618 -15.57 11.91 8.08
CA ILE A 618 -14.67 13.03 7.73
C ILE A 618 -13.21 12.59 7.87
N PHE A 619 -12.74 12.29 9.09
CA PHE A 619 -11.36 11.92 9.36
C PHE A 619 -11.24 10.54 10.02
N SER A 620 -10.25 9.76 9.57
CA SER A 620 -9.76 8.60 10.30
C SER A 620 -8.29 8.75 10.66
N ILE A 621 -7.96 8.43 11.91
CA ILE A 621 -6.62 8.58 12.46
C ILE A 621 -6.06 7.20 12.81
N PHE A 622 -5.07 6.75 12.03
CA PHE A 622 -4.39 5.47 12.16
C PHE A 622 -2.87 5.71 12.11
N ALA A 623 -2.11 5.29 13.12
CA ALA A 623 -0.67 5.50 13.12
C ALA A 623 0.07 4.41 12.32
N ALA A 624 0.97 4.82 11.42
CA ALA A 624 1.70 3.91 10.51
C ALA A 624 2.95 3.25 11.12
N ALA A 625 3.61 3.82 12.14
CA ALA A 625 4.88 3.24 12.63
C ALA A 625 5.28 3.53 14.10
N ASN A 626 4.69 4.51 14.81
CA ASN A 626 4.97 4.73 16.24
C ASN A 626 3.77 5.40 16.97
N PRO A 627 2.83 4.62 17.51
CA PRO A 627 1.48 5.10 17.85
C PRO A 627 1.39 6.05 19.06
N GLN A 628 2.43 6.22 19.87
CA GLN A 628 2.33 6.91 21.16
C GLN A 628 2.86 8.36 21.16
N SER A 629 3.67 8.77 20.17
CA SER A 629 4.24 10.12 20.08
C SER A 629 3.49 11.07 19.15
N ASN A 630 2.56 10.56 18.33
CA ASN A 630 1.87 11.38 17.34
C ASN A 630 0.76 12.21 18.00
N VAL A 631 0.80 13.52 17.75
CA VAL A 631 -0.17 14.49 18.26
C VAL A 631 -1.01 14.97 17.09
N PHE A 632 -2.33 14.86 17.25
CA PHE A 632 -3.31 15.34 16.28
C PHE A 632 -4.07 16.51 16.89
N SER A 633 -4.27 17.58 16.13
CA SER A 633 -5.06 18.71 16.61
C SER A 633 -5.96 19.31 15.54
N PHE A 634 -7.14 19.75 15.98
CA PHE A 634 -8.10 20.52 15.20
C PHE A 634 -8.38 21.82 15.96
N ASP A 635 -8.05 22.96 15.36
CA ASP A 635 -8.27 24.28 15.95
C ASP A 635 -9.05 25.18 15.00
N GLY A 636 -10.15 25.77 15.47
CA GLY A 636 -10.91 26.72 14.66
C GLY A 636 -11.60 26.14 13.42
N VAL A 637 -12.09 24.89 13.47
CA VAL A 637 -12.78 24.24 12.34
C VAL A 637 -14.21 23.81 12.70
N THR A 638 -15.08 23.72 11.70
CA THR A 638 -16.35 23.01 11.79
C THR A 638 -16.27 21.69 11.02
N LEU A 639 -16.57 20.58 11.68
CA LEU A 639 -16.65 19.24 11.11
C LEU A 639 -18.11 18.78 11.12
N SER A 640 -18.74 18.71 9.94
CA SER A 640 -20.18 18.48 9.85
C SER A 640 -20.60 17.36 8.92
N ASN A 641 -21.78 16.82 9.22
CA ASN A 641 -22.51 15.88 8.38
C ASN A 641 -21.70 14.62 8.03
N GLY A 642 -20.86 14.12 8.93
CA GLY A 642 -20.27 12.79 8.78
C GLY A 642 -21.34 11.69 8.88
N LEU A 643 -21.15 10.59 8.15
CA LEU A 643 -21.99 9.38 8.22
C LEU A 643 -21.16 8.10 8.23
N THR A 644 -21.46 7.19 9.15
CA THR A 644 -21.01 5.78 9.11
C THR A 644 -22.18 4.82 9.41
N ASN A 645 -22.22 3.66 8.75
CA ASN A 645 -23.40 2.77 8.79
C ASN A 645 -23.08 1.26 8.94
N ALA A 646 -21.80 0.88 9.03
CA ALA A 646 -21.39 -0.51 9.23
C ALA A 646 -21.66 -0.98 10.68
N THR A 647 -21.82 -2.28 10.91
CA THR A 647 -21.76 -2.85 12.27
C THR A 647 -20.47 -2.43 12.99
N ASP A 648 -20.55 -2.10 14.27
CA ASP A 648 -19.46 -1.49 15.05
C ASP A 648 -18.98 -0.14 14.44
N ALA A 649 -19.90 0.61 13.80
CA ALA A 649 -19.61 1.91 13.21
C ALA A 649 -18.99 2.87 14.23
N ARG A 650 -17.88 3.50 13.86
CA ARG A 650 -17.13 4.43 14.70
C ARG A 650 -17.30 5.87 14.20
N GLY A 651 -17.36 6.81 15.14
CA GLY A 651 -17.04 8.23 15.00
C GLY A 651 -17.21 8.80 13.60
N ALA A 652 -18.37 9.39 13.30
CA ALA A 652 -18.64 9.85 11.93
C ALA A 652 -17.91 11.15 11.56
N ALA A 653 -17.50 11.98 12.54
CA ALA A 653 -16.53 13.04 12.29
C ALA A 653 -15.10 12.52 12.38
N ILE A 654 -14.76 11.86 13.49
CA ILE A 654 -13.39 11.42 13.78
C ILE A 654 -13.40 10.01 14.37
N ASP A 655 -12.66 9.09 13.74
CA ASP A 655 -12.23 7.83 14.39
C ASP A 655 -10.75 7.95 14.79
N HIS A 656 -10.47 7.94 16.10
CA HIS A 656 -9.14 8.12 16.66
C HIS A 656 -8.65 6.86 17.38
N GLN A 657 -7.71 6.14 16.76
CA GLN A 657 -7.31 4.83 17.27
C GLN A 657 -6.05 4.86 18.16
N PHE A 658 -5.15 5.82 17.94
CA PHE A 658 -3.88 5.92 18.66
C PHE A 658 -3.39 7.37 18.73
N GLY A 659 -2.61 7.69 19.78
CA GLY A 659 -2.01 9.01 19.98
C GLY A 659 -2.81 9.92 20.91
N VAL A 660 -2.55 11.22 20.81
CA VAL A 660 -3.26 12.28 21.55
C VAL A 660 -4.04 13.14 20.56
N LEU A 661 -5.34 13.32 20.84
CA LEU A 661 -6.22 14.17 20.05
C LEU A 661 -6.61 15.43 20.83
N THR A 662 -6.36 16.60 20.26
CA THR A 662 -6.82 17.89 20.81
C THR A 662 -7.79 18.57 19.86
N ILE A 663 -8.95 18.99 20.35
CA ILE A 663 -9.94 19.77 19.61
C ILE A 663 -10.15 21.09 20.35
N SER A 664 -9.86 22.21 19.69
CA SER A 664 -9.96 23.55 20.27
C SER A 664 -10.76 24.50 19.38
N ASN A 665 -11.54 25.40 19.98
CA ASN A 665 -12.27 26.46 19.26
C ASN A 665 -13.09 25.96 18.06
N SER A 666 -13.57 24.71 18.11
CA SER A 666 -14.11 23.99 16.95
C SER A 666 -15.55 23.56 17.18
N THR A 667 -16.27 23.28 16.10
CA THR A 667 -17.63 22.74 16.14
C THR A 667 -17.68 21.38 15.45
N LEU A 668 -18.22 20.37 16.12
CA LEU A 668 -18.55 19.08 15.50
C LEU A 668 -20.07 18.94 15.52
N SER A 669 -20.71 18.94 14.34
CA SER A 669 -22.17 18.99 14.29
C SER A 669 -22.83 18.15 13.21
N GLY A 670 -23.98 17.55 13.54
CA GLY A 670 -24.78 16.81 12.57
C GLY A 670 -24.12 15.52 12.09
N ASN A 671 -23.26 14.90 12.90
CA ASN A 671 -22.57 13.66 12.56
C ASN A 671 -23.39 12.44 13.03
N PHE A 672 -23.46 11.39 12.19
CA PHE A 672 -24.34 10.24 12.38
C PHE A 672 -23.60 8.90 12.29
N THR A 673 -23.79 8.05 13.29
CA THR A 673 -23.48 6.62 13.22
C THR A 673 -24.79 5.82 13.26
N LEU A 674 -25.03 4.99 12.23
CA LEU A 674 -26.29 4.27 12.04
C LEU A 674 -26.18 2.74 12.20
N GLY A 675 -24.96 2.22 12.27
CA GLY A 675 -24.75 0.77 12.30
C GLY A 675 -25.02 0.13 13.66
N GLU A 676 -25.25 -1.18 13.66
CA GLU A 676 -25.46 -1.96 14.88
C GLU A 676 -24.25 -1.83 15.83
N PHE A 677 -24.49 -1.62 17.13
CA PHE A 677 -23.44 -1.40 18.13
C PHE A 677 -22.55 -0.17 17.88
N SER A 678 -23.06 0.87 17.19
CA SER A 678 -22.22 2.02 16.87
C SER A 678 -21.70 2.81 18.08
N HIS A 679 -20.60 3.52 17.86
CA HIS A 679 -19.82 4.21 18.87
C HIS A 679 -19.51 5.63 18.45
N GLY A 680 -20.02 6.61 19.20
CA GLY A 680 -19.65 8.01 19.03
C GLY A 680 -20.28 8.63 17.80
N GLY A 681 -21.38 9.39 17.95
CA GLY A 681 -22.02 10.04 16.79
C GLY A 681 -21.06 10.98 16.06
N ALA A 682 -20.21 11.70 16.80
CA ALA A 682 -19.12 12.50 16.23
C ALA A 682 -17.76 11.79 16.35
N ILE A 683 -17.37 11.41 17.57
CA ILE A 683 -16.02 10.95 17.88
C ILE A 683 -16.06 9.56 18.49
N HIS A 684 -15.29 8.65 17.89
CA HIS A 684 -14.83 7.44 18.55
C HIS A 684 -13.34 7.61 18.86
N THR A 685 -12.92 7.26 20.08
CA THR A 685 -11.51 7.38 20.47
C THR A 685 -11.05 6.20 21.31
N ARG A 686 -9.78 5.81 21.14
CA ARG A 686 -9.05 4.88 22.02
C ARG A 686 -7.88 5.55 22.75
N GLY A 687 -7.44 6.72 22.29
CA GLY A 687 -6.40 7.52 22.96
C GLY A 687 -6.96 8.58 23.91
N ASN A 688 -6.06 9.37 24.50
CA ASN A 688 -6.43 10.56 25.27
C ASN A 688 -7.02 11.61 24.33
N ILE A 689 -8.15 12.19 24.72
CA ILE A 689 -8.78 13.30 24.00
C ILE A 689 -8.93 14.50 24.91
N THR A 690 -8.63 15.67 24.37
CA THR A 690 -8.91 16.95 25.03
C THR A 690 -9.74 17.86 24.12
N ILE A 691 -10.84 18.37 24.66
CA ILE A 691 -11.78 19.26 23.97
C ILE A 691 -11.85 20.57 24.74
N ARG A 692 -11.51 21.70 24.11
CA ARG A 692 -11.47 23.03 24.73
C ARG A 692 -12.23 24.04 23.91
N ASN A 693 -13.01 24.91 24.56
CA ASN A 693 -13.70 26.03 23.91
C ASN A 693 -14.51 25.59 22.67
N SER A 694 -15.05 24.38 22.68
CA SER A 694 -15.60 23.72 21.48
C SER A 694 -17.06 23.33 21.67
N ARG A 695 -17.72 23.02 20.55
CA ARG A 695 -19.16 22.75 20.47
C ARG A 695 -19.39 21.40 19.81
N LEU A 696 -19.98 20.44 20.52
CA LEU A 696 -20.40 19.15 19.97
C LEU A 696 -21.93 19.12 19.98
N ILE A 697 -22.54 19.30 18.80
CA ILE A 697 -23.97 19.62 18.68
C ILE A 697 -24.69 18.71 17.70
N ASN A 698 -25.87 18.20 18.06
CA ASN A 698 -26.71 17.41 17.14
C ASN A 698 -25.98 16.20 16.53
N ASN A 699 -25.12 15.53 17.30
CA ASN A 699 -24.46 14.30 16.86
C ASN A 699 -25.24 13.08 17.37
N ASN A 700 -25.34 12.03 16.56
CA ASN A 700 -26.28 10.96 16.78
C ASN A 700 -25.66 9.59 16.54
N ALA A 701 -25.79 8.70 17.52
CA ALA A 701 -25.51 7.27 17.42
C ALA A 701 -26.82 6.50 17.61
N LEU A 702 -27.49 6.16 16.51
CA LEU A 702 -28.95 5.92 16.51
C LEU A 702 -29.39 4.46 16.64
N ASP A 703 -28.49 3.48 16.45
CA ASP A 703 -28.85 2.08 16.70
C ASP A 703 -29.07 1.81 18.19
N ASP A 704 -29.95 0.86 18.49
CA ASP A 704 -30.45 0.58 19.85
C ASP A 704 -29.36 0.21 20.86
N SER A 705 -28.24 -0.36 20.40
CA SER A 705 -27.10 -0.71 21.24
C SER A 705 -26.00 0.36 21.27
N SER A 706 -26.22 1.48 20.57
CA SER A 706 -25.20 2.51 20.35
C SER A 706 -24.96 3.37 21.58
N LYS A 707 -23.70 3.80 21.77
CA LYS A 707 -23.30 4.61 22.93
C LYS A 707 -22.49 5.82 22.53
N GLY A 708 -22.62 6.89 23.31
CA GLY A 708 -21.91 8.14 23.08
C GLY A 708 -22.49 8.91 21.91
N GLY A 709 -23.53 9.72 22.11
CA GLY A 709 -24.14 10.47 21.00
C GLY A 709 -23.17 11.49 20.39
N ALA A 710 -22.28 12.05 21.20
CA ALA A 710 -21.15 12.85 20.72
C ALA A 710 -19.84 12.05 20.74
N ILE A 711 -19.46 11.49 21.90
CA ILE A 711 -18.15 10.86 22.12
C ILE A 711 -18.33 9.46 22.72
N SER A 712 -17.61 8.47 22.18
CA SER A 712 -17.56 7.10 22.72
C SER A 712 -16.14 6.58 22.89
N GLN A 713 -15.90 5.91 24.03
CA GLN A 713 -14.71 5.14 24.38
C GLN A 713 -15.11 3.75 24.93
N PRO A 714 -15.18 2.69 24.11
CA PRO A 714 -15.77 1.42 24.50
C PRO A 714 -14.79 0.31 24.95
N TYR A 715 -13.47 0.47 24.91
CA TYR A 715 -12.47 -0.62 25.09
C TYR A 715 -11.57 -0.49 26.35
N PHE A 716 -11.00 -1.63 26.79
CA PHE A 716 -10.30 -1.82 28.08
C PHE A 716 -8.99 -1.03 28.27
N ASN A 717 -8.47 -0.39 27.22
CA ASN A 717 -7.23 0.39 27.24
C ASN A 717 -7.43 1.82 26.72
N ASP A 718 -8.67 2.32 26.73
CA ASP A 718 -8.95 3.66 26.24
C ASP A 718 -8.34 4.73 27.16
N GLY A 719 -7.85 5.83 26.59
CA GLY A 719 -7.35 6.98 27.32
C GLY A 719 -8.46 7.75 28.08
N SER A 720 -8.13 8.90 28.67
CA SER A 720 -9.10 9.77 29.37
C SER A 720 -9.71 10.83 28.44
N ILE A 721 -10.92 11.29 28.77
CA ILE A 721 -11.63 12.38 28.11
C ILE A 721 -11.55 13.64 28.97
N PHE A 722 -10.98 14.71 28.44
CA PHE A 722 -10.95 16.04 29.06
C PHE A 722 -11.81 17.00 28.25
N ILE A 723 -12.81 17.61 28.89
CA ILE A 723 -13.71 18.59 28.26
C ILE A 723 -13.68 19.85 29.11
N GLU A 724 -13.20 20.96 28.54
CA GLU A 724 -13.05 22.24 29.22
C GLU A 724 -13.74 23.37 28.44
N ASN A 725 -14.47 24.25 29.13
CA ASN A 725 -15.11 25.44 28.56
C ASN A 725 -15.93 25.16 27.28
N SER A 726 -16.58 24.00 27.21
CA SER A 726 -17.19 23.48 25.99
C SER A 726 -18.69 23.24 26.15
N LEU A 727 -19.40 23.16 25.02
CA LEU A 727 -20.83 22.89 24.95
C LEU A 727 -21.09 21.56 24.26
N LEU A 728 -21.75 20.63 24.96
CA LEU A 728 -22.26 19.39 24.40
C LEU A 728 -23.78 19.47 24.40
N SER A 729 -24.39 19.67 23.23
CA SER A 729 -25.83 19.96 23.14
C SER A 729 -26.57 19.07 22.14
N ALA A 730 -27.76 18.61 22.50
CA ALA A 730 -28.68 17.94 21.57
C ALA A 730 -28.10 16.70 20.88
N ASN A 731 -27.19 15.99 21.56
CA ASN A 731 -26.64 14.73 21.05
C ASN A 731 -27.50 13.55 21.50
N THR A 732 -27.59 12.51 20.67
CA THR A 732 -28.47 11.36 20.90
C THR A 732 -27.70 10.05 20.82
N ALA A 733 -27.87 9.18 21.81
CA ALA A 733 -27.44 7.78 21.76
C ALA A 733 -28.64 6.83 21.88
N GLY A 734 -28.57 5.68 21.20
CA GLY A 734 -29.59 4.63 21.32
C GLY A 734 -29.63 4.01 22.71
N ASN A 735 -28.49 3.64 23.28
CA ASN A 735 -28.40 2.98 24.59
C ASN A 735 -27.94 3.91 25.72
N GLY A 736 -26.82 4.62 25.58
CA GLY A 736 -26.33 5.38 26.73
C GLY A 736 -25.21 6.36 26.48
N GLY A 737 -25.05 7.29 27.42
CA GLY A 737 -24.13 8.42 27.29
C GLY A 737 -24.58 9.33 26.15
N GLY A 738 -25.81 9.89 26.23
CA GLY A 738 -26.41 10.67 25.15
C GLY A 738 -25.49 11.77 24.61
N ALA A 739 -24.61 12.33 25.45
CA ALA A 739 -23.44 13.08 25.00
C ALA A 739 -22.16 12.22 25.01
N VAL A 740 -21.77 11.70 26.18
CA VAL A 740 -20.46 11.03 26.36
C VAL A 740 -20.64 9.67 26.99
N TYR A 741 -19.97 8.67 26.41
CA TYR A 741 -19.79 7.35 26.99
C TYR A 741 -18.31 7.02 27.13
N SER A 742 -17.88 6.60 28.32
CA SER A 742 -16.58 5.95 28.52
C SER A 742 -16.69 4.67 29.34
N LYS A 743 -16.16 3.57 28.83
CA LYS A 743 -16.27 2.28 29.50
C LYS A 743 -15.24 2.15 30.63
N PHE A 744 -13.99 2.54 30.40
CA PHE A 744 -12.90 2.39 31.37
C PHE A 744 -12.10 3.68 31.60
N GLY A 745 -12.11 4.60 30.64
CA GLY A 745 -11.41 5.88 30.76
C GLY A 745 -12.11 6.84 31.70
N ASN A 746 -11.33 7.74 32.31
CA ASN A 746 -11.87 8.79 33.16
C ASN A 746 -12.44 9.93 32.31
N VAL A 747 -13.50 10.56 32.82
CA VAL A 747 -14.14 11.72 32.19
C VAL A 747 -14.00 12.92 33.11
N PHE A 748 -13.34 13.96 32.61
CA PHE A 748 -13.15 15.25 33.28
C PHE A 748 -13.94 16.34 32.55
N LEU A 749 -14.84 17.00 33.26
CA LEU A 749 -15.67 18.09 32.73
C LEU A 749 -15.44 19.37 33.56
N GLY A 750 -14.81 20.38 32.97
CA GLY A 750 -14.49 21.66 33.62
C GLY A 750 -15.12 22.85 32.91
N GLY A 751 -15.79 23.77 33.63
CA GLY A 751 -16.29 25.02 33.02
C GLY A 751 -17.28 24.83 31.86
N SER A 752 -17.92 23.65 31.75
CA SER A 752 -18.60 23.20 30.53
C SER A 752 -20.10 23.01 30.72
N THR A 753 -20.84 22.94 29.61
CA THR A 753 -22.29 22.74 29.61
C THR A 753 -22.67 21.48 28.83
N VAL A 754 -23.42 20.57 29.43
CA VAL A 754 -24.01 19.37 28.82
C VAL A 754 -25.52 19.50 28.86
N VAL A 755 -26.16 19.75 27.72
CA VAL A 755 -27.57 20.15 27.67
C VAL A 755 -28.39 19.48 26.58
N ASN A 756 -29.66 19.15 26.84
CA ASN A 756 -30.58 18.59 25.85
C ASN A 756 -30.11 17.27 25.20
N ASN A 757 -29.23 16.49 25.84
CA ASN A 757 -28.76 15.23 25.28
C ASN A 757 -29.70 14.08 25.67
N GLN A 758 -29.79 13.06 24.81
CA GLN A 758 -30.76 11.98 24.98
C GLN A 758 -30.14 10.58 24.88
N ALA A 759 -30.49 9.70 25.81
CA ALA A 759 -30.29 8.26 25.74
C ALA A 759 -31.65 7.56 25.59
N ARG A 760 -31.99 7.13 24.36
CA ARG A 760 -33.36 6.73 23.98
C ARG A 760 -33.85 5.46 24.68
N GLY A 761 -32.99 4.44 24.78
CA GLY A 761 -33.34 3.07 25.18
C GLY A 761 -34.50 2.46 24.38
N GLN A 762 -34.80 1.18 24.57
CA GLN A 762 -35.89 0.51 23.84
C GLN A 762 -37.08 0.07 24.70
N GLY A 763 -36.95 -0.01 26.03
CA GLY A 763 -38.02 -0.46 26.91
C GLY A 763 -38.56 -1.87 26.64
N GLY A 764 -38.22 -2.83 27.51
CA GLY A 764 -38.69 -4.22 27.43
C GLY A 764 -37.75 -5.17 28.19
N LEU A 765 -38.23 -6.36 28.58
CA LEU A 765 -37.40 -7.37 29.25
C LEU A 765 -36.30 -7.86 28.29
N GLY A 766 -35.03 -7.54 28.60
CA GLY A 766 -33.86 -7.92 27.81
C GLY A 766 -33.44 -6.93 26.71
N ALA A 767 -34.12 -5.78 26.60
CA ALA A 767 -33.75 -4.71 25.67
C ALA A 767 -32.64 -3.81 26.25
N PRO A 768 -31.83 -3.14 25.40
CA PRO A 768 -30.84 -2.18 25.87
C PRO A 768 -31.51 -1.05 26.68
N GLU A 769 -31.12 -0.89 27.93
CA GLU A 769 -31.66 0.13 28.83
C GLU A 769 -31.00 1.49 28.52
N GLY A 770 -31.79 2.58 28.45
CA GLY A 770 -31.31 3.96 28.34
C GLY A 770 -30.57 4.46 29.60
N TRP A 771 -29.25 4.65 29.55
CA TRP A 771 -28.42 5.09 30.70
C TRP A 771 -27.66 6.39 30.40
N GLY A 772 -27.67 7.36 31.31
CA GLY A 772 -26.81 8.54 31.21
C GLY A 772 -27.21 9.45 30.05
N GLY A 773 -28.30 10.21 30.19
CA GLY A 773 -28.81 11.07 29.12
C GLY A 773 -27.78 12.13 28.69
N GLY A 774 -27.01 12.64 29.65
CA GLY A 774 -25.79 13.39 29.40
C GLY A 774 -24.55 12.49 29.34
N LEU A 775 -24.13 11.98 30.50
CA LEU A 775 -22.86 11.28 30.69
C LEU A 775 -23.07 9.87 31.22
N LEU A 776 -22.31 8.90 30.68
CA LEU A 776 -22.26 7.53 31.17
C LEU A 776 -20.81 7.06 31.33
N THR A 777 -20.44 6.58 32.51
CA THR A 777 -19.25 5.73 32.69
C THR A 777 -19.56 4.36 33.25
N SER A 778 -18.87 3.33 32.75
CA SER A 778 -18.97 1.99 33.33
C SER A 778 -17.98 1.83 34.48
N SER A 779 -16.68 1.81 34.21
CA SER A 779 -15.63 1.58 35.20
C SER A 779 -14.74 2.78 35.48
N GLY A 780 -14.68 3.76 34.58
CA GLY A 780 -13.90 4.98 34.77
C GLY A 780 -14.58 6.01 35.68
N ASP A 781 -13.77 6.85 36.30
CA ASP A 781 -14.22 7.91 37.19
C ASP A 781 -14.80 9.10 36.42
N ILE A 782 -15.75 9.79 37.02
CA ILE A 782 -16.26 11.08 36.55
C ILE A 782 -15.85 12.16 37.54
N SER A 783 -15.21 13.22 37.04
CA SER A 783 -14.93 14.45 37.77
C SER A 783 -15.54 15.64 37.04
N ILE A 784 -16.42 16.37 37.72
CA ILE A 784 -17.13 17.51 37.18
C ILE A 784 -16.85 18.72 38.08
N ASP A 785 -16.29 19.76 37.49
CA ASP A 785 -15.98 21.02 38.17
C ASP A 785 -16.56 22.22 37.41
N ASN A 786 -17.16 23.15 38.15
CA ASN A 786 -17.68 24.41 37.62
C ASN A 786 -18.53 24.26 36.34
N SER A 787 -19.38 23.24 36.26
CA SER A 787 -20.07 22.86 35.03
C SER A 787 -21.59 22.76 35.23
N THR A 788 -22.33 22.81 34.13
CA THR A 788 -23.80 22.70 34.11
C THR A 788 -24.25 21.48 33.30
N ILE A 789 -25.07 20.62 33.89
CA ILE A 789 -25.69 19.47 33.23
C ILE A 789 -27.20 19.62 33.35
N SER A 790 -27.89 19.92 32.25
CA SER A 790 -29.33 20.22 32.31
C SER A 790 -30.15 19.73 31.12
N TYR A 791 -31.45 19.52 31.32
CA TYR A 791 -32.36 19.09 30.25
C TYR A 791 -31.95 17.80 29.52
N ASN A 792 -31.12 16.96 30.13
CA ASN A 792 -30.72 15.70 29.53
C ASN A 792 -31.73 14.61 29.91
N ASP A 793 -32.03 13.71 28.97
CA ASP A 793 -33.09 12.72 29.10
C ASP A 793 -32.54 11.30 28.91
N ALA A 794 -32.82 10.41 29.85
CA ALA A 794 -32.53 8.99 29.73
C ALA A 794 -33.78 8.18 30.01
N GLN A 795 -34.09 7.17 29.19
CA GLN A 795 -35.29 6.37 29.39
C GLN A 795 -35.38 5.73 30.78
N PHE A 796 -34.27 5.20 31.29
CA PHE A 796 -34.27 4.45 32.54
C PHE A 796 -33.42 5.07 33.63
N TYR A 797 -32.12 5.29 33.40
CA TYR A 797 -31.20 5.58 34.50
C TYR A 797 -30.36 6.83 34.24
N GLY A 798 -30.30 7.76 35.20
CA GLY A 798 -29.36 8.88 35.15
C GLY A 798 -29.61 9.83 34.00
N GLY A 799 -30.64 10.69 34.08
CA GLY A 799 -30.92 11.69 33.05
C GLY A 799 -29.70 12.59 32.79
N GLY A 800 -29.09 13.10 33.87
CA GLY A 800 -27.83 13.83 33.79
C GLY A 800 -26.62 12.89 33.68
N ILE A 801 -26.37 12.11 34.74
CA ILE A 801 -25.19 11.25 34.87
C ILE A 801 -25.60 9.85 35.29
N ALA A 802 -24.99 8.84 34.68
CA ALA A 802 -25.02 7.46 35.15
C ALA A 802 -23.60 6.89 35.32
N THR A 803 -23.32 6.25 36.45
CA THR A 803 -22.06 5.51 36.69
C THR A 803 -22.31 4.08 37.16
N GLN A 804 -21.46 3.12 36.78
CA GLN A 804 -21.58 1.74 37.25
C GLN A 804 -20.67 1.46 38.44
N THR A 805 -19.35 1.44 38.22
CA THR A 805 -18.35 1.08 39.24
C THR A 805 -17.27 2.15 39.49
N GLY A 806 -17.13 3.18 38.65
CA GLY A 806 -16.18 4.29 38.88
C GLY A 806 -16.70 5.32 39.88
N ASP A 807 -15.83 6.14 40.45
CA ASP A 807 -16.19 7.20 41.40
C ASP A 807 -16.80 8.42 40.70
N SER A 808 -17.58 9.20 41.44
CA SER A 808 -18.20 10.43 40.93
C SER A 808 -17.89 11.60 41.85
N THR A 809 -17.11 12.57 41.37
CA THR A 809 -16.77 13.80 42.08
C THR A 809 -17.41 15.00 41.38
N ILE A 810 -18.21 15.76 42.10
CA ILE A 810 -18.93 16.93 41.59
C ILE A 810 -18.61 18.13 42.49
N THR A 811 -17.98 19.15 41.93
CA THR A 811 -17.58 20.36 42.63
C THR A 811 -18.09 21.61 41.93
N SER A 812 -18.60 22.58 42.68
CA SER A 812 -19.01 23.90 42.16
C SER A 812 -19.96 23.85 40.95
N SER A 813 -20.79 22.82 40.83
CA SER A 813 -21.51 22.49 39.59
C SER A 813 -23.02 22.43 39.78
N THR A 814 -23.78 22.53 38.67
CA THR A 814 -25.24 22.49 38.67
C THR A 814 -25.76 21.35 37.79
N ILE A 815 -26.57 20.46 38.37
CA ILE A 815 -27.24 19.34 37.70
C ILE A 815 -28.74 19.48 37.93
N THR A 816 -29.48 19.94 36.92
CA THR A 816 -30.89 20.35 37.07
C THR A 816 -31.73 20.05 35.84
N ASP A 817 -33.04 19.95 35.99
CA ASP A 817 -33.99 19.73 34.89
C ASP A 817 -33.69 18.50 34.01
N ASN A 818 -32.92 17.53 34.52
CA ASN A 818 -32.69 16.27 33.80
C ASN A 818 -33.84 15.29 34.04
N SER A 819 -34.07 14.37 33.12
CA SER A 819 -35.20 13.44 33.13
C SER A 819 -34.75 11.98 33.06
N SER A 820 -35.27 11.12 33.93
CA SER A 820 -35.18 9.66 33.76
C SER A 820 -36.18 8.86 34.59
N GLY A 821 -36.30 7.56 34.30
CA GLY A 821 -37.03 6.61 35.14
C GLY A 821 -36.51 6.60 36.60
N PHE A 822 -35.19 6.53 36.79
CA PHE A 822 -34.48 6.35 38.06
C PHE A 822 -33.25 7.27 38.13
N GLY A 823 -33.11 8.03 39.23
CA GLY A 823 -31.93 8.89 39.47
C GLY A 823 -31.77 9.99 38.43
N ALA A 824 -32.80 10.82 38.22
CA ALA A 824 -32.86 11.75 37.09
C ALA A 824 -31.66 12.71 36.99
N GLY A 825 -31.10 13.16 38.12
CA GLY A 825 -29.83 13.88 38.14
C GLY A 825 -28.64 12.93 38.03
N ILE A 826 -28.47 12.05 39.03
CA ILE A 826 -27.36 11.09 39.13
C ILE A 826 -27.89 9.70 39.47
N PHE A 827 -27.47 8.70 38.70
CA PHE A 827 -27.70 7.29 39.00
C PHE A 827 -26.40 6.52 39.17
N LYS A 828 -26.35 5.63 40.16
CA LYS A 828 -25.21 4.74 40.40
C LYS A 828 -25.66 3.30 40.62
N SER A 829 -25.11 2.33 39.87
CA SER A 829 -25.65 0.95 39.84
C SER A 829 -25.02 -0.06 40.79
N GLN A 830 -23.70 -0.05 41.04
CA GLN A 830 -23.02 -1.12 41.81
C GLN A 830 -22.45 -0.67 43.18
N ASN A 831 -22.29 -1.68 44.05
CA ASN A 831 -21.82 -1.59 45.43
C ASN A 831 -20.29 -1.65 45.54
N GLN A 832 -19.59 -0.51 45.42
CA GLN A 832 -18.19 -0.33 45.90
C GLN A 832 -17.55 1.04 45.61
N ALA A 833 -18.23 1.95 44.89
CA ALA A 833 -17.68 3.26 44.53
C ALA A 833 -18.30 4.44 45.30
N SER A 834 -17.67 5.60 45.24
CA SER A 834 -18.04 6.82 45.98
C SER A 834 -18.80 7.84 45.13
N ILE A 835 -19.61 8.67 45.79
CA ILE A 835 -20.14 9.93 45.24
C ILE A 835 -19.76 11.06 46.20
N THR A 836 -18.99 12.04 45.72
CA THR A 836 -18.55 13.22 46.45
C THR A 836 -19.11 14.47 45.81
N ILE A 837 -19.80 15.31 46.59
CA ILE A 837 -20.49 16.50 46.10
C ILE A 837 -20.18 17.71 46.98
N HIS A 838 -19.41 18.67 46.46
CA HIS A 838 -19.08 19.90 47.19
C HIS A 838 -19.54 21.16 46.45
N ASN A 839 -20.09 22.13 47.18
CA ASN A 839 -20.46 23.46 46.66
C ASN A 839 -21.38 23.40 45.40
N SER A 840 -22.26 22.41 45.30
CA SER A 840 -22.98 22.09 44.06
C SER A 840 -24.49 22.05 44.23
N ILE A 841 -25.23 22.10 43.13
CA ILE A 841 -26.70 22.00 43.08
C ILE A 841 -27.08 20.75 42.29
N ILE A 842 -27.83 19.84 42.90
CA ILE A 842 -28.46 18.69 42.23
C ILE A 842 -29.93 18.68 42.62
N ALA A 843 -30.76 19.37 41.83
CA ALA A 843 -32.16 19.60 42.17
C ALA A 843 -33.02 19.88 40.93
N GLY A 844 -34.33 19.63 41.03
CA GLY A 844 -35.28 19.92 39.95
C GLY A 844 -35.24 18.88 38.82
N ASN A 845 -34.63 17.71 39.03
CA ASN A 845 -34.61 16.64 38.04
C ASN A 845 -35.91 15.83 38.14
N VAL A 846 -36.46 15.46 36.99
CA VAL A 846 -37.81 14.90 36.83
C VAL A 846 -37.73 13.39 36.63
N GLY A 847 -38.32 12.61 37.53
CA GLY A 847 -38.30 11.14 37.46
C GLY A 847 -39.14 10.44 38.50
N SER A 848 -39.23 9.11 38.43
CA SER A 848 -40.05 8.33 39.38
C SER A 848 -39.42 8.17 40.77
N VAL A 849 -38.11 8.45 40.89
CA VAL A 849 -37.25 8.25 42.09
C VAL A 849 -36.37 9.52 42.28
N PRO A 850 -35.58 9.67 43.37
CA PRO A 850 -34.94 10.95 43.73
C PRO A 850 -33.94 11.47 42.69
N ASP A 851 -33.54 12.74 42.86
CA ASP A 851 -32.52 13.43 42.06
C ASP A 851 -31.20 12.62 42.03
N ILE A 852 -30.90 11.87 43.09
CA ILE A 852 -29.80 10.92 43.19
C ILE A 852 -30.37 9.56 43.59
N SER A 853 -29.97 8.48 42.90
CA SER A 853 -30.43 7.11 43.18
C SER A 853 -29.27 6.10 43.24
N ARG A 854 -29.30 5.21 44.25
CA ARG A 854 -28.32 4.14 44.47
C ARG A 854 -28.98 2.84 44.99
N PRO A 855 -29.14 1.78 44.18
CA PRO A 855 -29.83 0.56 44.61
C PRO A 855 -29.04 -0.33 45.60
N GLY A 856 -27.81 0.05 45.98
CA GLY A 856 -26.89 -0.79 46.75
C GLY A 856 -26.48 -0.23 48.14
N SER A 857 -26.17 -1.13 49.08
CA SER A 857 -25.84 -0.84 50.49
C SER A 857 -24.39 -0.38 50.79
N ASN A 858 -23.45 -0.35 49.83
CA ASN A 858 -22.02 -0.11 50.08
C ASN A 858 -21.40 1.05 49.24
N VAL A 859 -22.17 2.08 48.88
CA VAL A 859 -21.66 3.31 48.23
C VAL A 859 -21.35 4.35 49.31
N THR A 860 -20.14 4.91 49.34
CA THR A 860 -19.80 6.03 50.22
C THR A 860 -20.31 7.34 49.63
N PHE A 861 -21.00 8.14 50.45
CA PHE A 861 -21.66 9.36 50.03
C PHE A 861 -21.16 10.54 50.87
N GLU A 862 -20.54 11.53 50.24
CA GLU A 862 -20.05 12.72 50.91
C GLU A 862 -20.65 13.97 50.27
N VAL A 863 -21.33 14.81 51.06
CA VAL A 863 -21.90 16.08 50.61
C VAL A 863 -21.48 17.21 51.53
N ARG A 864 -20.98 18.31 50.96
CA ARG A 864 -20.63 19.53 51.72
C ARG A 864 -21.09 20.77 50.97
N ASN A 865 -21.74 21.71 51.68
CA ASN A 865 -22.16 23.01 51.13
C ASN A 865 -22.97 22.92 49.82
N SER A 866 -23.77 21.87 49.66
CA SER A 866 -24.50 21.58 48.41
C SER A 866 -26.00 21.50 48.62
N LEU A 867 -26.77 21.87 47.61
CA LEU A 867 -28.23 21.74 47.58
C LEU A 867 -28.61 20.46 46.83
N ILE A 868 -29.25 19.53 47.54
CA ILE A 868 -29.84 18.31 46.95
C ILE A 868 -31.35 18.41 47.08
N GLY A 869 -32.09 18.24 45.98
CA GLY A 869 -33.55 18.34 45.98
C GLY A 869 -34.23 17.15 46.66
N ARG A 870 -34.72 16.18 45.89
CA ARG A 870 -35.31 14.94 46.37
C ARG A 870 -34.22 13.88 46.50
N SER A 871 -33.98 13.33 47.69
CA SER A 871 -33.00 12.26 47.91
C SER A 871 -33.63 11.03 48.61
N ASP A 872 -33.23 9.81 48.23
CA ASP A 872 -33.50 8.57 49.00
C ASP A 872 -32.40 8.28 50.04
N THR A 873 -31.37 9.12 50.11
CA THR A 873 -30.26 8.91 51.02
C THR A 873 -30.69 9.25 52.45
N THR A 874 -30.99 8.24 53.27
CA THR A 874 -30.81 8.34 54.71
C THR A 874 -29.32 8.44 54.99
N GLY A 875 -28.82 9.68 54.96
CA GLY A 875 -27.52 10.12 55.47
C GLY A 875 -27.76 11.40 56.23
#